data_AF-A0A1H4L6R9-F1
#
_entry.id   AF-A0A1H4L6R9-F1
#
_cell.length_a   1.000
_cell.length_b   1.000
_cell.length_c   1.000
_cell.angle_alpha   90.00
_cell.angle_beta   90.00
_cell.angle_gamma   90.00
#
_symmetry.space_group_name_H-M   'P 1'
#
loop_
_entity.id
_entity.type
_entity.pdbx_description
1 polymer ?
#
loop_
_entity_poly.entity_id
_entity_poly.type
_entity_poly.pdbx_seq_one_letter_code
_entity_poly.pdbx_strand_id
1 'polypeptide(L)'
;MRARRGLQVGVVLLVLAALGAGIALGISSALGIRVEPKQVPIEELVAAPPRDAVAPPRLIDVVAPDGVRMDAALAELGEATSGETDGTATLRVSYDDEALPGDGQGDGQGDDSYRLSGTDERIRITAGSEAGAVRGVYDLAQKARAQRPLAEGRGLVTSALPFRMVDLGAAGVDPDPEQWRGGTDYSHYSRAFEDVFLDEAPYIDRAALAEARESVLAYAHHVLAQGYNAVAVPGFLDLVTFDAIPEIYADDPAYAARARAVRDAFGPIYAELDDLGLDVYLRTDMLILSEPLERYLTDEFDLDTEDPGLWKVYEAALDEIYAELPQLSGVVLRIGEGGGIYNSPGIDYYSEISVTTPKAVQAMLGAFTDQAERADKDVVFRTWSVGVGAVGDMHTNPESYDEILAGIDSPRLVVSTKYSLGDFYSWLPLNDTLEQGDQRRIVELQSRREFESFGAVPDDLGVLHQMALQHFIAANPHVEGIWTWTQDGGPWRAGPRSLLLTTGFWQLYDLNSETAARLARDPDADPAELTADWVRRWFSTDPDTVAAITQAMSYSREAVTHGQYVPQFAQVRAFALGLEPPPQMLLFEWDILTGDSAVLDVLYAIARDHGGTDGLDGVTAAIDDGQHAVDLAATMRDLVAGTDATTYSDPVMREQLLSSLDYQVDLHALLGAYREMTLRHALWLDTGEGREVWESARERFDAAATEHESRYGDDLALPAYNLTAARIGEERAARDLPMAWLARGGLVALLLALGLTRTGRTMVRTAVTPWREPGPTNRWLVVAIPLVAVAWSRLVLTWFLAPSHLLLVGIGWAVLALVVGASLLWTRSWHVAVAVGGAVTIRSLLLLAVLAWRGPGGYWFAFWTEPATRSAYVVVSFVLAGWVLAALLWALAAHVGRRRATAAVLHTVALTLLGVGSLLQLVGLEDALTVWNDQMALLPWGMARILGITTFLGIPTALPSFVLGAAGVLLLVAAALGLPMRRPAAVPTRTSSR
;
A
#
# COMPACT_ATOMS: atom_id res chain seq x y z
N MET A 1 6.91 -22.28 -59.88
CA MET A 1 7.27 -21.14 -59.00
C MET A 1 6.13 -20.60 -58.14
N ARG A 2 4.89 -20.43 -58.65
CA ARG A 2 3.75 -19.88 -57.86
C ARG A 2 3.37 -20.73 -56.64
N ALA A 3 3.29 -22.06 -56.77
CA ALA A 3 2.98 -22.98 -55.66
C ALA A 3 4.01 -22.93 -54.51
N ARG A 4 5.31 -22.83 -54.85
CA ARG A 4 6.41 -22.74 -53.86
C ARG A 4 6.41 -21.43 -53.06
N ARG A 5 5.96 -20.31 -53.67
CA ARG A 5 5.82 -19.02 -52.98
C ARG A 5 4.57 -18.97 -52.10
N GLY A 6 3.46 -19.55 -52.56
CA GLY A 6 2.25 -19.70 -51.72
C GLY A 6 2.54 -20.50 -50.44
N LEU A 7 3.26 -21.61 -50.56
CA LEU A 7 3.69 -22.40 -49.40
C LEU A 7 4.59 -21.62 -48.45
N GLN A 8 5.57 -20.85 -48.95
CA GLN A 8 6.45 -20.01 -48.11
C GLN A 8 5.68 -18.93 -47.34
N VAL A 9 4.70 -18.29 -47.98
CA VAL A 9 3.84 -17.30 -47.31
C VAL A 9 3.00 -17.97 -46.24
N GLY A 10 2.39 -19.12 -46.54
CA GLY A 10 1.63 -19.90 -45.57
C GLY A 10 2.48 -20.27 -44.35
N VAL A 11 3.72 -20.75 -44.56
CA VAL A 11 4.65 -21.08 -43.47
C VAL A 11 5.03 -19.84 -42.65
N VAL A 12 5.34 -18.70 -43.29
CA VAL A 12 5.69 -17.47 -42.55
C VAL A 12 4.51 -16.97 -41.72
N LEU A 13 3.30 -16.94 -42.29
CA LEU A 13 2.10 -16.52 -41.55
C LEU A 13 1.78 -17.48 -40.40
N LEU A 14 1.94 -18.80 -40.60
CA LEU A 14 1.77 -19.80 -39.54
C LEU A 14 2.78 -19.57 -38.40
N VAL A 15 4.06 -19.36 -38.72
CA VAL A 15 5.10 -19.09 -37.72
C VAL A 15 4.82 -17.78 -36.98
N LEU A 16 4.47 -16.71 -37.68
CA LEU A 16 4.13 -15.43 -37.05
C LEU A 16 2.87 -15.54 -36.19
N ALA A 17 1.86 -16.31 -36.61
CA ALA A 17 0.65 -16.53 -35.82
C ALA A 17 0.96 -17.37 -34.57
N ALA A 18 1.80 -18.40 -34.68
CA ALA A 18 2.24 -19.21 -33.54
C ALA A 18 3.05 -18.37 -32.54
N LEU A 19 3.98 -17.54 -33.01
CA LEU A 19 4.73 -16.61 -32.16
C LEU A 19 3.81 -15.56 -31.52
N GLY A 20 2.88 -15.00 -32.30
CA GLY A 20 1.88 -14.05 -31.80
C GLY A 20 0.96 -14.67 -30.74
N ALA A 21 0.59 -15.93 -30.90
CA ALA A 21 -0.18 -16.69 -29.91
C ALA A 21 0.65 -16.93 -28.65
N GLY A 22 1.94 -17.26 -28.80
CA GLY A 22 2.87 -17.34 -27.67
C GLY A 22 2.98 -16.02 -26.89
N ILE A 23 3.06 -14.88 -27.58
CA ILE A 23 3.07 -13.55 -26.94
C ILE A 23 1.72 -13.27 -26.26
N ALA A 24 0.59 -13.57 -26.90
CA ALA A 24 -0.74 -13.36 -26.31
C ALA A 24 -0.96 -14.21 -25.05
N LEU A 25 -0.49 -15.47 -25.07
CA LEU A 25 -0.49 -16.35 -23.91
C LEU A 25 0.43 -15.82 -22.81
N GLY A 26 1.63 -15.35 -23.17
CA GLY A 26 2.57 -14.74 -22.23
C GLY A 26 1.99 -13.48 -21.56
N ILE A 27 1.36 -12.59 -22.33
CA ILE A 27 0.67 -11.41 -21.79
C ILE A 27 -0.47 -11.83 -20.87
N SER A 28 -1.33 -12.76 -21.28
CA SER A 28 -2.47 -13.17 -20.44
C SER A 28 -2.02 -13.87 -19.16
N SER A 29 -0.95 -14.66 -19.23
CA SER A 29 -0.31 -15.27 -18.06
C SER A 29 0.30 -14.23 -17.13
N ALA A 30 0.98 -13.22 -17.67
CA ALA A 30 1.59 -12.15 -16.87
C ALA A 30 0.54 -11.23 -16.23
N LEU A 31 -0.57 -10.95 -16.94
CA LEU A 31 -1.67 -10.19 -16.39
C LEU A 31 -2.40 -10.95 -15.27
N GLY A 32 -2.50 -12.28 -15.36
CA GLY A 32 -3.00 -13.12 -14.27
C GLY A 32 -4.39 -12.75 -13.73
N ILE A 33 -5.23 -12.07 -14.51
CA ILE A 33 -6.51 -11.52 -14.00
C ILE A 33 -7.46 -12.67 -13.65
N ARG A 34 -7.80 -12.78 -12.37
CA ARG A 34 -8.76 -13.76 -11.85
C ARG A 34 -9.49 -13.18 -10.65
N VAL A 35 -10.65 -13.76 -10.36
CA VAL A 35 -11.52 -13.38 -9.24
C VAL A 35 -11.84 -14.63 -8.45
N GLU A 36 -11.72 -14.55 -7.13
CA GLU A 36 -12.04 -15.64 -6.22
C GLU A 36 -12.98 -15.16 -5.11
N PRO A 37 -13.88 -16.00 -4.61
CA PRO A 37 -14.68 -15.65 -3.44
C PRO A 37 -13.77 -15.52 -2.21
N LYS A 38 -14.11 -14.60 -1.32
CA LYS A 38 -13.56 -14.54 0.05
C LYS A 38 -14.68 -14.42 1.07
N GLN A 39 -14.33 -14.75 2.31
CA GLN A 39 -15.17 -14.52 3.47
C GLN A 39 -14.63 -13.31 4.21
N VAL A 40 -15.51 -12.36 4.51
CA VAL A 40 -15.17 -11.14 5.24
C VAL A 40 -15.97 -11.12 6.54
N PRO A 41 -15.44 -10.56 7.63
CA PRO A 41 -16.23 -10.27 8.82
C PRO A 41 -17.46 -9.43 8.46
N ILE A 42 -18.61 -9.78 9.03
CA ILE A 42 -19.85 -8.98 8.91
C ILE A 42 -20.06 -8.29 10.25
N GLU A 43 -19.93 -6.98 10.24
CA GLU A 43 -20.04 -6.14 11.43
C GLU A 43 -21.51 -5.69 11.60
N GLU A 44 -22.10 -5.93 12.78
CA GLU A 44 -23.41 -5.42 13.15
C GLU A 44 -23.28 -4.52 14.38
N LEU A 45 -23.18 -3.21 14.15
CA LEU A 45 -23.08 -2.22 15.22
C LEU A 45 -24.47 -1.80 15.70
N VAL A 46 -24.61 -1.62 17.00
CA VAL A 46 -25.83 -1.13 17.64
C VAL A 46 -25.48 -0.03 18.65
N ALA A 47 -26.40 0.90 18.87
CA ALA A 47 -26.27 1.88 19.93
C ALA A 47 -26.61 1.24 21.29
N ALA A 48 -25.87 1.61 22.33
CA ALA A 48 -26.20 1.22 23.69
C ALA A 48 -27.55 1.81 24.12
N PRO A 49 -28.32 1.11 24.97
CA PRO A 49 -29.53 1.69 25.54
C PRO A 49 -29.20 2.96 26.36
N PRO A 50 -30.07 3.99 26.33
CA PRO A 50 -29.89 5.17 27.17
C PRO A 50 -29.82 4.80 28.65
N ARG A 51 -28.89 5.42 29.37
CA ARG A 51 -28.66 5.21 30.80
C ARG A 51 -28.35 6.52 31.48
N ASP A 52 -28.99 6.74 32.63
CA ASP A 52 -28.72 7.87 33.53
C ASP A 52 -27.26 7.86 34.02
N ALA A 53 -26.65 9.04 33.99
CA ALA A 53 -25.31 9.23 34.56
C ALA A 53 -25.35 9.08 36.09
N VAL A 54 -24.36 8.38 36.63
CA VAL A 54 -24.14 8.27 38.08
C VAL A 54 -22.86 9.04 38.42
N ALA A 55 -23.03 10.17 39.10
CA ALA A 55 -21.90 10.96 39.58
C ALA A 55 -21.07 10.13 40.58
N PRO A 56 -19.73 10.15 40.50
CA PRO A 56 -18.89 9.42 41.43
C PRO A 56 -18.99 9.99 42.86
N PRO A 57 -18.82 9.18 43.91
CA PRO A 57 -18.77 9.68 45.28
C PRO A 57 -17.47 10.43 45.55
N ARG A 58 -17.52 11.39 46.47
CA ARG A 58 -16.29 12.01 46.98
C ARG A 58 -15.52 11.03 47.85
N LEU A 59 -14.27 10.74 47.48
CA LEU A 59 -13.38 9.88 48.27
C LEU A 59 -12.81 10.65 49.48
N ILE A 60 -13.16 10.24 50.70
CA ILE A 60 -12.82 10.96 51.95
C ILE A 60 -11.75 10.28 52.82
N ASP A 61 -11.45 9.00 52.57
CA ASP A 61 -10.44 8.21 53.27
C ASP A 61 -9.90 7.15 52.30
N VAL A 62 -8.81 7.49 51.61
CA VAL A 62 -8.11 6.62 50.68
C VAL A 62 -6.87 6.08 51.37
N VAL A 63 -6.78 4.76 51.47
CA VAL A 63 -5.57 4.08 51.96
C VAL A 63 -5.15 3.05 50.94
N ALA A 64 -3.98 3.26 50.36
CA ALA A 64 -3.35 2.41 49.36
C ALA A 64 -1.86 2.24 49.72
N PRO A 65 -1.19 1.24 49.14
CA PRO A 65 0.27 1.10 49.23
C PRO A 65 0.99 2.32 48.62
N ASP A 66 2.17 2.65 49.13
CA ASP A 66 3.02 3.70 48.55
C ASP A 66 3.75 3.16 47.32
N GLY A 67 3.89 3.96 46.26
CA GLY A 67 4.65 3.58 45.06
C GLY A 67 4.28 4.43 43.84
N VAL A 68 5.23 4.60 42.91
CA VAL A 68 5.05 5.47 41.72
C VAL A 68 3.85 5.04 40.87
N ARG A 69 3.66 3.72 40.67
CA ARG A 69 2.52 3.15 39.92
C ARG A 69 1.19 3.45 40.60
N MET A 70 1.12 3.25 41.91
CA MET A 70 -0.09 3.52 42.69
C MET A 70 -0.42 5.02 42.74
N ASP A 71 0.60 5.87 42.91
CA ASP A 71 0.44 7.33 42.92
C ASP A 71 -0.11 7.83 41.58
N ALA A 72 0.40 7.30 40.46
CA ALA A 72 -0.11 7.62 39.13
C ALA A 72 -1.59 7.20 38.94
N ALA A 73 -1.95 5.99 39.38
CA ALA A 73 -3.35 5.52 39.30
C ALA A 73 -4.29 6.32 40.20
N LEU A 74 -3.83 6.69 41.40
CA LEU A 74 -4.60 7.53 42.33
C LEU A 74 -4.76 8.97 41.81
N ALA A 75 -3.77 9.51 41.11
CA ALA A 75 -3.88 10.80 40.45
C ALA A 75 -4.97 10.77 39.38
N GLU A 76 -4.96 9.75 38.51
CA GLU A 76 -6.00 9.55 37.48
C GLU A 76 -7.40 9.37 38.08
N LEU A 77 -7.54 8.60 39.16
CA LEU A 77 -8.80 8.48 39.90
C LEU A 77 -9.23 9.81 40.54
N GLY A 78 -8.28 10.57 41.08
CA GLY A 78 -8.51 11.89 41.66
C GLY A 78 -9.06 12.87 40.63
N GLU A 79 -8.48 12.90 39.43
CA GLU A 79 -8.96 13.72 38.32
C GLU A 79 -10.36 13.29 37.87
N ALA A 80 -10.56 12.00 37.65
CA ALA A 80 -11.83 11.40 37.24
C ALA A 80 -12.98 11.65 38.24
N THR A 81 -12.66 11.95 39.50
CA THR A 81 -13.64 12.22 40.58
C THR A 81 -13.66 13.66 41.08
N SER A 82 -12.93 14.57 40.41
CA SER A 82 -12.82 15.98 40.81
C SER A 82 -14.05 16.84 40.49
N GLY A 83 -14.94 16.34 39.63
CA GLY A 83 -16.12 17.04 39.11
C GLY A 83 -17.32 17.02 40.07
N GLU A 84 -18.52 16.93 39.49
CA GLU A 84 -19.75 16.74 40.28
C GLU A 84 -19.72 15.37 40.99
N THR A 85 -20.07 15.36 42.27
CA THR A 85 -20.03 14.15 43.11
C THR A 85 -21.35 13.94 43.82
N ASP A 86 -21.76 12.67 43.96
CA ASP A 86 -22.91 12.29 44.81
C ASP A 86 -22.48 11.38 45.95
N GLY A 87 -22.71 11.83 47.19
CA GLY A 87 -22.32 11.10 48.39
C GLY A 87 -20.81 11.06 48.67
N THR A 88 -20.42 10.15 49.56
CA THR A 88 -19.03 9.97 50.00
C THR A 88 -18.67 8.50 50.09
N ALA A 89 -17.43 8.16 49.74
CA ALA A 89 -16.92 6.81 49.87
C ALA A 89 -15.51 6.76 50.47
N THR A 90 -15.16 5.59 50.99
CA THR A 90 -13.80 5.25 51.44
C THR A 90 -13.21 4.22 50.49
N LEU A 91 -11.91 4.31 50.21
CA LEU A 91 -11.19 3.38 49.33
C LEU A 91 -10.06 2.72 50.11
N ARG A 92 -10.04 1.39 50.11
CA ARG A 92 -8.95 0.58 50.65
C ARG A 92 -8.36 -0.28 49.55
N VAL A 93 -7.08 -0.07 49.26
CA VAL A 93 -6.32 -0.84 48.26
C VAL A 93 -5.24 -1.62 49.00
N SER A 94 -5.06 -2.88 48.64
CA SER A 94 -3.99 -3.72 49.18
C SER A 94 -3.65 -4.83 48.19
N TYR A 95 -2.38 -5.25 48.18
CA TYR A 95 -1.95 -6.47 47.52
C TYR A 95 -1.10 -7.31 48.48
N ASP A 96 -1.16 -8.62 48.32
CA ASP A 96 -0.37 -9.62 49.05
C ASP A 96 -0.31 -10.88 48.18
N ASP A 97 0.88 -11.49 48.06
CA ASP A 97 1.15 -12.61 47.16
C ASP A 97 0.26 -13.84 47.46
N GLU A 98 -0.32 -13.93 48.67
CA GLU A 98 -1.24 -15.01 49.09
C GLU A 98 -2.74 -14.63 48.97
N ALA A 99 -3.09 -13.40 48.57
CA ALA A 99 -4.46 -12.85 48.71
C ALA A 99 -5.50 -13.35 47.70
N LEU A 100 -5.08 -13.84 46.54
CA LEU A 100 -5.98 -14.44 45.54
C LEU A 100 -5.57 -15.92 45.33
N PRO A 101 -6.44 -16.90 45.62
CA PRO A 101 -6.12 -18.29 45.35
C PRO A 101 -6.02 -18.47 43.83
N GLY A 102 -4.79 -18.62 43.34
CA GLY A 102 -4.50 -18.74 41.92
C GLY A 102 -5.04 -20.05 41.35
N ASP A 103 -5.76 -19.93 40.25
CA ASP A 103 -6.06 -20.94 39.25
C ASP A 103 -4.78 -21.35 38.49
N GLY A 104 -3.63 -21.46 39.17
CA GLY A 104 -2.42 -22.10 38.67
C GLY A 104 -1.83 -21.63 37.32
N GLN A 105 -2.04 -20.38 36.88
CA GLN A 105 -1.42 -19.87 35.64
C GLN A 105 -0.73 -18.49 35.74
N GLY A 106 -0.82 -17.77 36.87
CA GLY A 106 -0.21 -16.45 37.03
C GLY A 106 0.84 -16.38 38.13
N ASP A 107 1.96 -17.08 37.98
CA ASP A 107 3.15 -16.84 38.82
C ASP A 107 3.91 -15.64 38.24
N GLY A 108 3.59 -14.40 38.63
CA GLY A 108 4.36 -13.25 38.14
C GLY A 108 3.92 -11.87 38.62
N GLN A 109 4.92 -11.00 38.76
CA GLN A 109 4.85 -9.58 39.13
C GLN A 109 3.95 -8.72 38.19
N GLY A 110 3.51 -9.28 37.05
CA GLY A 110 2.69 -8.65 36.01
C GLY A 110 1.22 -9.09 35.93
N ASP A 111 0.73 -10.00 36.80
CA ASP A 111 -0.70 -10.35 36.84
C ASP A 111 -1.52 -9.13 37.26
N ASP A 112 -2.40 -8.61 36.40
CA ASP A 112 -3.22 -7.44 36.70
C ASP A 112 -4.62 -7.77 37.24
N SER A 113 -4.80 -9.00 37.71
CA SER A 113 -6.04 -9.48 38.34
C SER A 113 -6.25 -8.88 39.73
N TYR A 114 -7.51 -8.54 40.03
CA TYR A 114 -7.89 -8.00 41.33
C TYR A 114 -9.31 -8.37 41.71
N ARG A 115 -9.64 -8.23 42.99
CA ARG A 115 -11.00 -8.42 43.51
C ARG A 115 -11.57 -7.09 44.00
N LEU A 116 -12.68 -6.68 43.39
CA LEU A 116 -13.49 -5.56 43.84
C LEU A 116 -14.54 -6.04 44.84
N SER A 117 -14.57 -5.43 46.03
CA SER A 117 -15.49 -5.80 47.11
C SER A 117 -15.97 -4.58 47.90
N GLY A 118 -16.92 -4.81 48.81
CA GLY A 118 -17.47 -3.76 49.69
C GLY A 118 -18.80 -3.18 49.20
N THR A 119 -19.09 -1.94 49.56
CA THR A 119 -20.34 -1.21 49.21
C THR A 119 -20.00 0.08 48.48
N ASP A 120 -21.02 0.79 47.99
CA ASP A 120 -20.82 2.08 47.28
C ASP A 120 -20.15 3.14 48.17
N GLU A 121 -20.31 3.06 49.49
CA GLU A 121 -19.66 3.93 50.49
C GLU A 121 -18.30 3.39 50.99
N ARG A 122 -17.99 2.12 50.73
CA ARG A 122 -16.80 1.42 51.26
C ARG A 122 -16.24 0.49 50.21
N ILE A 123 -15.43 1.03 49.32
CA ILE A 123 -14.83 0.32 48.20
C ILE A 123 -13.53 -0.33 48.65
N ARG A 124 -13.31 -1.58 48.25
CA ARG A 124 -12.08 -2.30 48.53
C ARG A 124 -11.56 -3.03 47.30
N ILE A 125 -10.30 -2.82 46.99
CA ILE A 125 -9.52 -3.55 45.99
C ILE A 125 -8.50 -4.44 46.74
N THR A 126 -8.53 -5.73 46.45
CA THR A 126 -7.51 -6.69 46.91
C THR A 126 -6.93 -7.44 45.72
N ALA A 127 -5.62 -7.45 45.56
CA ALA A 127 -4.94 -8.12 44.45
C ALA A 127 -3.84 -9.07 44.93
N GLY A 128 -3.43 -10.01 44.07
CA GLY A 128 -2.28 -10.88 44.30
C GLY A 128 -0.93 -10.21 43.98
N SER A 129 -0.96 -9.05 43.32
CA SER A 129 0.22 -8.31 42.87
C SER A 129 -0.01 -6.80 42.98
N GLU A 130 1.08 -6.02 42.87
CA GLU A 130 1.00 -4.56 42.73
C GLU A 130 0.27 -4.17 41.44
N ALA A 131 0.57 -4.83 40.32
CA ALA A 131 -0.04 -4.56 39.02
C ALA A 131 -1.58 -4.67 39.07
N GLY A 132 -2.11 -5.71 39.72
CA GLY A 132 -3.55 -5.87 39.91
C GLY A 132 -4.17 -4.82 40.82
N ALA A 133 -3.48 -4.42 41.89
CA ALA A 133 -3.95 -3.36 42.77
C ALA A 133 -4.03 -2.01 42.04
N VAL A 134 -3.00 -1.67 41.27
CA VAL A 134 -2.91 -0.47 40.44
C VAL A 134 -3.99 -0.48 39.35
N ARG A 135 -4.13 -1.60 38.63
CA ARG A 135 -5.17 -1.79 37.60
C ARG A 135 -6.56 -1.58 38.16
N GLY A 136 -6.84 -2.13 39.34
CA GLY A 136 -8.11 -1.93 40.02
C GLY A 136 -8.43 -0.46 40.28
N VAL A 137 -7.43 0.37 40.61
CA VAL A 137 -7.62 1.81 40.82
C VAL A 137 -7.90 2.54 39.50
N TYR A 138 -7.15 2.23 38.45
CA TYR A 138 -7.43 2.78 37.11
C TYR A 138 -8.83 2.38 36.60
N ASP A 139 -9.29 1.16 36.89
CA ASP A 139 -10.64 0.72 36.52
C ASP A 139 -11.74 1.48 37.28
N LEU A 140 -11.47 1.91 38.52
CA LEU A 140 -12.37 2.85 39.22
C LEU A 140 -12.37 4.22 38.54
N ALA A 141 -11.22 4.70 38.07
CA ALA A 141 -11.14 5.97 37.34
C ALA A 141 -11.92 5.90 36.02
N GLN A 142 -11.78 4.82 35.26
CA GLN A 142 -12.57 4.58 34.05
C GLN A 142 -14.08 4.57 34.35
N LYS A 143 -14.52 3.88 35.40
CA LYS A 143 -15.93 3.89 35.84
C LYS A 143 -16.42 5.29 36.19
N ALA A 144 -15.59 6.09 36.88
CA ALA A 144 -15.93 7.48 37.21
C ALA A 144 -16.11 8.32 35.93
N ARG A 145 -15.18 8.23 34.96
CA ARG A 145 -15.30 8.95 33.67
C ARG A 145 -16.51 8.48 32.86
N ALA A 146 -16.83 7.19 32.91
CA ALA A 146 -18.03 6.60 32.30
C ALA A 146 -19.34 6.92 33.06
N GLN A 147 -19.29 7.65 34.18
CA GLN A 147 -20.44 7.93 35.05
C GLN A 147 -21.16 6.66 35.50
N ARG A 148 -20.39 5.65 35.91
CA ARG A 148 -20.85 4.37 36.46
C ARG A 148 -20.62 4.34 37.98
N PRO A 149 -21.45 3.63 38.76
CA PRO A 149 -21.17 3.37 40.16
C PRO A 149 -19.79 2.72 40.34
N LEU A 150 -18.94 3.27 41.20
CA LEU A 150 -17.57 2.77 41.40
C LEU A 150 -17.53 1.31 41.90
N ALA A 151 -18.56 0.88 42.63
CA ALA A 151 -18.67 -0.49 43.12
C ALA A 151 -19.48 -1.43 42.20
N GLU A 152 -19.80 -1.00 40.97
CA GLU A 152 -20.34 -1.88 39.92
C GLU A 152 -19.31 -2.97 39.57
N GLY A 153 -19.77 -4.18 39.23
CA GLY A 153 -18.87 -5.30 38.86
C GLY A 153 -18.07 -5.88 40.03
N ARG A 154 -18.69 -6.02 41.22
CA ARG A 154 -18.04 -6.68 42.38
C ARG A 154 -17.71 -8.13 42.05
N GLY A 155 -16.53 -8.58 42.45
CA GLY A 155 -16.06 -9.93 42.16
C GLY A 155 -14.57 -9.95 41.86
N LEU A 156 -14.11 -11.10 41.38
CA LEU A 156 -12.80 -11.23 40.77
C LEU A 156 -12.85 -10.64 39.36
N VAL A 157 -11.87 -9.83 39.01
CA VAL A 157 -11.64 -9.26 37.69
C VAL A 157 -10.29 -9.75 37.22
N THR A 158 -10.25 -10.32 36.02
CA THR A 158 -9.06 -10.89 35.37
C THR A 158 -8.99 -10.37 33.95
N SER A 159 -7.80 -10.17 33.41
CA SER A 159 -7.62 -9.83 32.00
C SER A 159 -7.43 -11.10 31.17
N ALA A 160 -8.25 -11.30 30.13
CA ALA A 160 -8.16 -12.46 29.25
C ALA A 160 -6.82 -12.50 28.48
N LEU A 161 -6.37 -11.35 28.00
CA LEU A 161 -5.08 -11.19 27.32
C LEU A 161 -4.15 -10.30 28.17
N PRO A 162 -3.14 -10.88 28.85
CA PRO A 162 -2.25 -10.14 29.75
C PRO A 162 -1.25 -9.22 29.03
N PHE A 163 -0.86 -9.50 27.79
CA PHE A 163 0.09 -8.67 27.04
C PHE A 163 -0.64 -7.63 26.19
N ARG A 164 -0.49 -6.33 26.48
CA ARG A 164 -1.22 -5.25 25.78
C ARG A 164 -0.27 -4.11 25.46
N MET A 165 0.26 -4.14 24.24
CA MET A 165 1.26 -3.19 23.74
C MET A 165 0.64 -2.09 22.88
N VAL A 166 1.25 -0.90 22.93
CA VAL A 166 0.99 0.22 22.00
C VAL A 166 2.26 0.64 21.27
N ASP A 167 2.13 1.39 20.18
CA ASP A 167 3.18 2.26 19.67
C ASP A 167 3.40 3.47 20.61
N LEU A 168 4.28 4.41 20.24
CA LEU A 168 4.57 5.61 21.06
C LEU A 168 3.58 6.77 20.80
N GLY A 169 2.45 6.50 20.14
CA GLY A 169 1.52 7.53 19.68
C GLY A 169 2.24 8.63 18.88
N ALA A 170 1.87 9.89 19.08
CA ALA A 170 2.56 11.05 18.51
C ALA A 170 3.57 11.71 19.48
N ALA A 171 4.02 11.01 20.52
CA ALA A 171 4.89 11.62 21.51
C ALA A 171 6.25 12.01 20.91
N GLY A 172 6.72 13.21 21.26
CA GLY A 172 7.98 13.76 20.73
C GLY A 172 7.93 14.24 19.28
N VAL A 173 6.74 14.37 18.67
CA VAL A 173 6.58 14.90 17.31
C VAL A 173 6.22 16.38 17.35
N ASP A 174 6.92 17.22 16.58
CA ASP A 174 6.56 18.62 16.38
C ASP A 174 5.35 18.76 15.42
N PRO A 175 4.24 19.38 15.86
CA PRO A 175 3.05 19.59 15.04
C PRO A 175 3.13 20.85 14.14
N ASP A 176 4.31 21.25 13.65
CA ASP A 176 4.45 22.44 12.77
C ASP A 176 3.54 22.31 11.53
N PRO A 177 2.56 23.24 11.36
CA PRO A 177 1.64 23.19 10.23
C PRO A 177 2.30 23.31 8.86
N GLU A 178 3.51 23.88 8.74
CA GLU A 178 4.25 23.91 7.47
C GLU A 178 4.54 22.51 6.94
N GLN A 179 4.74 21.52 7.81
CA GLN A 179 5.08 20.15 7.43
C GLN A 179 3.92 19.40 6.77
N TRP A 180 2.67 19.87 6.93
CA TRP A 180 1.48 19.33 6.25
C TRP A 180 1.06 20.16 5.03
N ARG A 181 1.66 21.34 4.80
CA ARG A 181 1.22 22.20 3.70
C ARG A 181 1.46 21.54 2.36
N GLY A 182 0.41 21.55 1.55
CA GLY A 182 0.40 20.96 0.21
C GLY A 182 0.07 19.48 0.16
N GLY A 183 0.02 18.75 1.30
CA GLY A 183 -0.50 17.38 1.36
C GLY A 183 0.19 16.37 0.44
N THR A 184 1.51 16.48 0.24
CA THR A 184 2.27 15.63 -0.71
C THR A 184 3.35 14.79 -0.05
N ASP A 185 3.52 14.89 1.26
CA ASP A 185 4.49 14.10 2.01
C ASP A 185 3.87 12.75 2.43
N TYR A 186 3.93 11.79 1.51
CA TYR A 186 3.51 10.40 1.73
C TYR A 186 4.60 9.54 2.40
N SER A 187 5.62 10.15 3.02
CA SER A 187 6.62 9.40 3.77
C SER A 187 6.01 8.81 5.05
N HIS A 188 6.54 7.66 5.48
CA HIS A 188 6.18 7.00 6.73
C HIS A 188 7.08 7.44 7.89
N TYR A 189 7.92 8.45 7.66
CA TYR A 189 8.83 8.98 8.66
C TYR A 189 8.06 9.84 9.68
N SER A 190 7.99 9.36 10.93
CA SER A 190 7.24 10.05 11.99
C SER A 190 7.84 11.41 12.36
N ARG A 191 9.16 11.59 12.21
CA ARG A 191 9.94 12.71 12.76
C ARG A 191 9.87 12.82 14.28
N ALA A 192 9.55 11.72 14.96
CA ALA A 192 9.61 11.68 16.42
C ALA A 192 11.04 11.99 16.88
N PHE A 193 11.15 12.93 17.82
CA PHE A 193 12.40 13.40 18.41
C PHE A 193 13.38 14.09 17.45
N GLU A 194 12.95 14.49 16.24
CA GLU A 194 13.84 15.13 15.25
C GLU A 194 14.54 16.37 15.83
N ASP A 195 13.80 17.23 16.55
CA ASP A 195 14.34 18.43 17.20
C ASP A 195 15.28 18.13 18.39
N VAL A 196 15.28 16.89 18.89
CA VAL A 196 16.17 16.46 19.99
C VAL A 196 17.57 16.17 19.47
N PHE A 197 17.70 15.70 18.23
CA PHE A 197 18.97 15.25 17.68
C PHE A 197 19.77 16.42 17.07
N LEU A 198 21.06 16.48 17.40
CA LEU A 198 22.01 17.42 16.82
C LEU A 198 23.02 16.68 15.93
N ASP A 199 23.38 17.27 14.80
CA ASP A 199 24.37 16.69 13.86
C ASP A 199 25.74 16.47 14.52
N GLU A 200 26.15 17.40 15.39
CA GLU A 200 27.43 17.42 16.08
C GLU A 200 27.27 17.31 17.60
N ALA A 201 28.37 17.02 18.30
CA ALA A 201 28.41 17.00 19.77
C ALA A 201 27.84 18.31 20.35
N PRO A 202 26.94 18.26 21.35
CA PRO A 202 26.68 17.13 22.26
C PRO A 202 25.68 16.09 21.75
N TYR A 203 25.27 16.14 20.47
CA TYR A 203 24.33 15.23 19.79
C TYR A 203 22.88 15.26 20.29
N ILE A 204 22.63 15.82 21.47
CA ILE A 204 21.31 15.94 22.08
C ILE A 204 21.08 17.39 22.50
N ASP A 205 19.98 17.98 22.03
CA ASP A 205 19.43 19.20 22.58
C ASP A 205 18.68 18.88 23.88
N ARG A 206 19.23 19.37 25.01
CA ARG A 206 18.68 19.09 26.33
C ARG A 206 17.35 19.79 26.61
N ALA A 207 17.07 20.90 25.94
CA ALA A 207 15.80 21.60 26.09
C ALA A 207 14.69 20.88 25.32
N ALA A 208 14.95 20.53 24.05
CA ALA A 208 14.02 19.74 23.25
C ALA A 208 13.76 18.36 23.88
N LEU A 209 14.79 17.71 24.44
CA LEU A 209 14.63 16.44 25.16
C LEU A 209 13.66 16.56 26.36
N ALA A 210 13.71 17.68 27.09
CA ALA A 210 12.84 17.88 28.25
C ALA A 210 11.36 17.99 27.83
N GLU A 211 11.09 18.73 26.75
CA GLU A 211 9.73 18.84 26.16
C GLU A 211 9.24 17.49 25.62
N ALA A 212 10.11 16.77 24.90
CA ALA A 212 9.80 15.44 24.40
C ALA A 212 9.51 14.44 25.52
N ARG A 213 10.28 14.48 26.61
CA ARG A 213 10.04 13.65 27.80
C ARG A 213 8.66 13.91 28.41
N GLU A 214 8.24 15.17 28.53
CA GLU A 214 6.90 15.49 29.05
C GLU A 214 5.79 14.89 28.17
N SER A 215 5.95 14.97 26.85
CA SER A 215 5.03 14.35 25.89
C SER A 215 4.98 12.82 26.02
N VAL A 216 6.13 12.17 26.18
CA VAL A 216 6.22 10.71 26.38
C VAL A 216 5.53 10.28 27.68
N LEU A 217 5.73 10.99 28.79
CA LEU A 217 5.09 10.67 30.06
C LEU A 217 3.58 10.92 30.03
N ALA A 218 3.13 11.99 29.37
CA ALA A 218 1.70 12.24 29.17
C ALA A 218 1.03 11.10 28.39
N TYR A 219 1.70 10.61 27.34
CA TYR A 219 1.23 9.44 26.58
C TYR A 219 1.22 8.16 27.44
N ALA A 220 2.28 7.91 28.21
CA ALA A 220 2.36 6.76 29.10
C ALA A 220 1.20 6.72 30.12
N HIS A 221 0.91 7.85 30.77
CA HIS A 221 -0.23 7.94 31.69
C HIS A 221 -1.57 7.69 31.00
N HIS A 222 -1.77 8.20 29.78
CA HIS A 222 -2.99 7.99 29.00
C HIS A 222 -3.22 6.50 28.67
N VAL A 223 -2.20 5.79 28.18
CA VAL A 223 -2.33 4.38 27.78
C VAL A 223 -2.41 3.42 28.97
N LEU A 224 -1.70 3.72 30.07
CA LEU A 224 -1.85 3.01 31.34
C LEU A 224 -3.28 3.15 31.88
N ALA A 225 -3.84 4.37 31.82
CA ALA A 225 -5.23 4.61 32.22
C ALA A 225 -6.20 3.77 31.38
N GLN A 226 -5.97 3.63 30.07
CA GLN A 226 -6.80 2.81 29.17
C GLN A 226 -6.69 1.29 29.43
N GLY A 227 -5.54 0.79 29.85
CA GLY A 227 -5.35 -0.64 30.14
C GLY A 227 -4.08 -1.26 29.58
N TYR A 228 -3.28 -0.52 28.83
CA TYR A 228 -2.03 -1.01 28.25
C TYR A 228 -0.94 -1.16 29.30
N ASN A 229 -0.01 -2.09 29.07
CA ASN A 229 1.10 -2.39 29.97
C ASN A 229 2.44 -2.58 29.23
N ALA A 230 2.48 -2.35 27.93
CA ALA A 230 3.70 -2.40 27.12
C ALA A 230 3.70 -1.28 26.07
N VAL A 231 4.89 -0.82 25.67
CA VAL A 231 5.08 0.21 24.66
C VAL A 231 6.26 -0.11 23.76
N ALA A 232 6.06 -0.01 22.45
CA ALA A 232 7.10 -0.08 21.44
C ALA A 232 7.61 1.34 21.12
N VAL A 233 8.89 1.60 21.41
CA VAL A 233 9.56 2.88 21.14
C VAL A 233 10.52 2.73 19.95
N PRO A 234 10.66 3.75 19.09
CA PRO A 234 11.63 3.70 17.99
C PRO A 234 13.06 3.73 18.53
N GLY A 235 13.95 2.95 17.91
CA GLY A 235 15.38 2.96 18.20
C GLY A 235 15.94 1.55 18.42
N PHE A 236 17.19 1.33 18.03
CA PHE A 236 17.98 0.14 18.34
C PHE A 236 19.46 0.42 18.06
N LEU A 237 19.85 0.51 16.78
CA LEU A 237 21.26 0.66 16.37
C LEU A 237 21.87 2.00 16.83
N ASP A 238 21.04 3.03 16.94
CA ASP A 238 21.40 4.35 17.45
C ASP A 238 21.77 4.35 18.94
N LEU A 239 21.52 3.26 19.67
CA LEU A 239 21.90 3.06 21.07
C LEU A 239 23.17 2.22 21.25
N VAL A 240 23.77 1.69 20.18
CA VAL A 240 24.87 0.70 20.22
C VAL A 240 26.23 1.35 19.93
N THR A 241 27.24 1.03 20.74
CA THR A 241 28.63 1.49 20.54
C THR A 241 29.53 0.43 19.90
N PHE A 242 29.14 -0.84 19.95
CA PHE A 242 29.93 -2.01 19.54
C PHE A 242 31.26 -2.10 20.31
N ASP A 243 31.25 -1.82 21.62
CA ASP A 243 32.49 -1.84 22.41
C ASP A 243 33.15 -3.24 22.45
N ALA A 244 32.37 -4.31 22.23
CA ALA A 244 32.87 -5.69 22.11
C ALA A 244 33.52 -6.01 20.73
N ILE A 245 33.22 -5.21 19.70
CA ILE A 245 33.73 -5.34 18.32
C ILE A 245 34.18 -3.94 17.85
N PRO A 246 35.22 -3.37 18.48
CA PRO A 246 35.60 -1.98 18.29
C PRO A 246 36.01 -1.65 16.85
N GLU A 247 36.33 -2.65 16.04
CA GLU A 247 36.64 -2.53 14.61
C GLU A 247 35.53 -1.83 13.82
N ILE A 248 34.26 -1.96 14.23
CA ILE A 248 33.10 -1.38 13.51
C ILE A 248 33.15 0.15 13.49
N TYR A 249 33.45 0.79 14.64
CA TYR A 249 33.48 2.26 14.78
C TYR A 249 34.89 2.82 15.02
N ALA A 250 35.95 2.04 14.79
CA ALA A 250 37.33 2.44 15.04
C ALA A 250 37.74 3.70 14.25
N ASP A 251 37.37 3.75 12.97
CA ASP A 251 37.69 4.87 12.07
C ASP A 251 36.65 6.01 12.17
N ASP A 252 35.49 5.72 12.76
CA ASP A 252 34.32 6.60 12.81
C ASP A 252 33.80 6.77 14.28
N PRO A 253 34.62 7.27 15.23
CA PRO A 253 34.30 7.27 16.67
C PRO A 253 33.10 8.16 17.05
N ALA A 254 32.63 9.01 16.12
CA ALA A 254 31.44 9.83 16.30
C ALA A 254 30.16 8.99 16.47
N TYR A 255 30.06 7.82 15.84
CA TYR A 255 28.89 6.93 16.00
C TYR A 255 28.79 6.42 17.43
N ALA A 256 29.88 5.89 17.99
CA ALA A 256 29.92 5.45 19.38
C ALA A 256 29.70 6.61 20.37
N ALA A 257 30.20 7.82 20.07
CA ALA A 257 29.95 9.00 20.90
C ALA A 257 28.48 9.44 20.87
N ARG A 258 27.84 9.41 19.70
CA ARG A 258 26.42 9.68 19.53
C ARG A 258 25.57 8.64 20.25
N ALA A 259 25.86 7.35 20.09
CA ALA A 259 25.14 6.27 20.76
C ALA A 259 25.16 6.40 22.29
N ARG A 260 26.30 6.75 22.88
CA ARG A 260 26.39 7.07 24.31
C ARG A 260 25.53 8.28 24.70
N ALA A 261 25.53 9.35 23.89
CA ALA A 261 24.71 10.53 24.15
C ALA A 261 23.21 10.23 24.09
N VAL A 262 22.76 9.44 23.10
CA VAL A 262 21.37 8.98 22.98
C VAL A 262 20.99 8.11 24.17
N ARG A 263 21.83 7.13 24.54
CA ARG A 263 21.63 6.27 25.71
C ARG A 263 21.50 7.07 27.01
N ASP A 264 22.40 8.02 27.25
CA ASP A 264 22.38 8.90 28.42
C ASP A 264 21.14 9.82 28.45
N ALA A 265 20.57 10.13 27.28
CA ALA A 265 19.39 10.98 27.15
C ALA A 265 18.08 10.22 27.35
N PHE A 266 17.93 9.08 26.67
CA PHE A 266 16.68 8.31 26.64
C PHE A 266 16.60 7.20 27.67
N GLY A 267 17.73 6.67 28.15
CA GLY A 267 17.77 5.66 29.20
C GLY A 267 16.96 6.03 30.45
N PRO A 268 17.07 7.27 30.99
CA PRO A 268 16.22 7.73 32.09
C PRO A 268 14.72 7.74 31.74
N ILE A 269 14.35 8.10 30.50
CA ILE A 269 12.95 8.09 30.06
C ILE A 269 12.43 6.65 30.06
N TYR A 270 13.19 5.70 29.53
CA TYR A 270 12.80 4.28 29.55
C TYR A 270 12.66 3.73 30.98
N ALA A 271 13.53 4.15 31.90
CA ALA A 271 13.43 3.75 33.30
C ALA A 271 12.16 4.28 33.96
N GLU A 272 11.76 5.52 33.63
CA GLU A 272 10.50 6.07 34.13
C GLU A 272 9.26 5.36 33.57
N LEU A 273 9.30 4.93 32.31
CA LEU A 273 8.22 4.13 31.71
C LEU A 273 8.09 2.76 32.40
N ASP A 274 9.21 2.09 32.65
CA ASP A 274 9.26 0.82 33.39
C ASP A 274 8.79 0.98 34.85
N ASP A 275 9.24 2.04 35.53
CA ASP A 275 8.80 2.38 36.88
C ASP A 275 7.27 2.58 36.95
N LEU A 276 6.67 3.20 35.92
CA LEU A 276 5.21 3.37 35.79
C LEU A 276 4.47 2.06 35.46
N GLY A 277 5.17 1.02 35.03
CA GLY A 277 4.60 -0.29 34.71
C GLY A 277 4.34 -0.54 33.23
N LEU A 278 5.05 0.15 32.34
CA LEU A 278 5.09 -0.17 30.92
C LEU A 278 6.35 -0.98 30.58
N ASP A 279 6.17 -2.18 30.05
CA ASP A 279 7.24 -2.93 29.41
C ASP A 279 7.73 -2.20 28.15
N VAL A 280 9.02 -1.83 28.12
CA VAL A 280 9.59 -1.01 27.04
C VAL A 280 10.29 -1.88 25.99
N TYR A 281 9.81 -1.84 24.75
CA TYR A 281 10.38 -2.57 23.63
C TYR A 281 11.01 -1.63 22.60
N LEU A 282 12.25 -1.91 22.23
CA LEU A 282 12.95 -1.19 21.16
C LEU A 282 12.51 -1.72 19.78
N ARG A 283 11.88 -0.88 18.94
CA ARG A 283 11.43 -1.24 17.60
C ARG A 283 12.48 -0.94 16.55
N THR A 284 12.77 -1.92 15.69
CA THR A 284 13.74 -1.80 14.60
C THR A 284 13.37 -2.62 13.36
N ASP A 285 13.89 -2.18 12.21
CA ASP A 285 13.75 -2.85 10.92
C ASP A 285 15.05 -3.56 10.56
N MET A 286 15.02 -4.87 10.36
CA MET A 286 16.19 -5.66 10.00
C MET A 286 16.25 -5.88 8.48
N LEU A 287 17.37 -5.67 7.80
CA LEU A 287 18.71 -5.40 8.35
C LEU A 287 18.96 -3.90 8.56
N ILE A 288 19.11 -3.46 9.81
CA ILE A 288 19.48 -2.07 10.14
C ILE A 288 21.00 -1.87 10.02
N LEU A 289 21.41 -0.81 9.34
CA LEU A 289 22.80 -0.52 9.02
C LEU A 289 23.18 0.93 9.34
N SER A 290 24.47 1.15 9.57
CA SER A 290 25.18 2.42 9.41
C SER A 290 26.31 2.20 8.40
N GLU A 291 26.85 3.25 7.78
CA GLU A 291 27.93 3.07 6.80
C GLU A 291 29.12 2.26 7.34
N PRO A 292 29.63 2.51 8.58
CA PRO A 292 30.72 1.70 9.13
C PRO A 292 30.33 0.25 9.42
N LEU A 293 29.09 0.01 9.86
CA LEU A 293 28.59 -1.35 10.10
C LEU A 293 28.43 -2.12 8.80
N GLU A 294 27.85 -1.53 7.75
CA GLU A 294 27.74 -2.16 6.43
C GLU A 294 29.13 -2.53 5.89
N ARG A 295 30.11 -1.62 6.03
CA ARG A 295 31.49 -1.86 5.60
C ARG A 295 32.09 -3.08 6.30
N TYR A 296 31.95 -3.15 7.63
CA TYR A 296 32.42 -4.29 8.42
C TYR A 296 31.72 -5.60 8.03
N LEU A 297 30.38 -5.59 7.91
CA LEU A 297 29.60 -6.78 7.56
C LEU A 297 29.88 -7.25 6.12
N THR A 298 30.14 -6.33 5.20
CA THR A 298 30.54 -6.65 3.82
C THR A 298 31.93 -7.28 3.78
N ASP A 299 32.90 -6.71 4.50
CA ASP A 299 34.28 -7.20 4.50
C ASP A 299 34.40 -8.59 5.15
N GLU A 300 33.66 -8.85 6.23
CA GLU A 300 33.73 -10.12 6.98
C GLU A 300 32.78 -11.20 6.46
N PHE A 301 31.59 -10.82 5.98
CA PHE A 301 30.50 -11.76 5.65
C PHE A 301 29.88 -11.56 4.27
N ASP A 302 30.38 -10.65 3.42
CA ASP A 302 29.78 -10.28 2.12
C ASP A 302 28.31 -9.83 2.26
N LEU A 303 27.94 -9.32 3.44
CA LEU A 303 26.57 -8.96 3.82
C LEU A 303 25.56 -10.12 3.68
N ASP A 304 26.04 -11.37 3.78
CA ASP A 304 25.21 -12.57 3.65
C ASP A 304 24.32 -12.75 4.90
N THR A 305 23.04 -12.38 4.78
CA THR A 305 22.05 -12.53 5.86
C THR A 305 21.72 -13.99 6.18
N GLU A 306 22.19 -14.97 5.40
CA GLU A 306 22.09 -16.38 5.75
C GLU A 306 23.29 -16.90 6.56
N ASP A 307 24.35 -16.11 6.74
CA ASP A 307 25.50 -16.46 7.57
C ASP A 307 25.18 -16.18 9.06
N PRO A 308 25.15 -17.20 9.93
CA PRO A 308 24.96 -16.99 11.37
C PRO A 308 26.02 -16.09 12.01
N GLY A 309 27.22 -16.00 11.42
CA GLY A 309 28.31 -15.14 11.88
C GLY A 309 27.96 -13.65 11.82
N LEU A 310 27.22 -13.22 10.80
CA LEU A 310 26.70 -11.85 10.69
C LEU A 310 25.79 -11.54 11.90
N TRP A 311 24.89 -12.46 12.22
CA TRP A 311 23.93 -12.27 13.32
C TRP A 311 24.57 -12.29 14.71
N LYS A 312 25.78 -12.86 14.86
CA LYS A 312 26.57 -12.73 16.10
C LYS A 312 26.99 -11.29 16.40
N VAL A 313 27.08 -10.42 15.38
CA VAL A 313 27.34 -8.98 15.58
C VAL A 313 26.14 -8.29 16.25
N TYR A 314 24.93 -8.60 15.80
CA TYR A 314 23.70 -8.07 16.40
C TYR A 314 23.39 -8.68 17.78
N GLU A 315 23.74 -9.94 18.00
CA GLU A 315 23.71 -10.54 19.33
C GLU A 315 24.62 -9.81 20.32
N ALA A 316 25.84 -9.42 19.89
CA ALA A 316 26.73 -8.61 20.72
C ALA A 316 26.17 -7.20 21.00
N ALA A 317 25.47 -6.60 20.03
CA ALA A 317 24.77 -5.33 20.23
C ALA A 317 23.64 -5.44 21.27
N LEU A 318 22.88 -6.53 21.26
CA LEU A 318 21.85 -6.81 22.28
C LEU A 318 22.45 -7.05 23.65
N ASP A 319 23.53 -7.83 23.74
CA ASP A 319 24.27 -8.04 25.00
C ASP A 319 24.74 -6.71 25.61
N GLU A 320 25.20 -5.78 24.77
CA GLU A 320 25.58 -4.42 25.18
C GLU A 320 24.35 -3.61 25.65
N ILE A 321 23.28 -3.54 24.84
CA ILE A 321 22.08 -2.76 25.17
C ILE A 321 21.47 -3.23 26.49
N TYR A 322 21.28 -4.54 26.70
CA TYR A 322 20.65 -5.02 27.92
C TYR A 322 21.53 -4.92 29.17
N ALA A 323 22.86 -4.91 29.00
CA ALA A 323 23.77 -4.61 30.11
C ALA A 323 23.66 -3.15 30.57
N GLU A 324 23.43 -2.24 29.62
CA GLU A 324 23.50 -0.80 29.85
C GLU A 324 22.12 -0.17 30.11
N LEU A 325 21.06 -0.79 29.58
CA LEU A 325 19.66 -0.41 29.74
C LEU A 325 18.83 -1.62 30.24
N PRO A 326 19.08 -2.11 31.47
CA PRO A 326 18.43 -3.32 32.00
C PRO A 326 16.90 -3.20 32.13
N GLN A 327 16.36 -1.98 32.14
CA GLN A 327 14.94 -1.65 32.20
C GLN A 327 14.17 -1.97 30.90
N LEU A 328 14.85 -2.22 29.78
CA LEU A 328 14.17 -2.62 28.54
C LEU A 328 13.60 -4.04 28.68
N SER A 329 12.39 -4.29 28.20
CA SER A 329 11.75 -5.61 28.25
C SER A 329 12.08 -6.46 27.01
N GLY A 330 12.48 -5.84 25.90
CA GLY A 330 12.77 -6.58 24.67
C GLY A 330 12.98 -5.72 23.43
N VAL A 331 12.87 -6.37 22.27
CA VAL A 331 12.92 -5.73 20.94
C VAL A 331 11.72 -6.14 20.10
N VAL A 332 11.26 -5.24 19.24
CA VAL A 332 10.30 -5.52 18.16
C VAL A 332 11.04 -5.49 16.83
N LEU A 333 11.01 -6.61 16.10
CA LEU A 333 11.67 -6.78 14.81
C LEU A 333 10.65 -6.76 13.67
N ARG A 334 10.92 -5.96 12.65
CA ARG A 334 10.27 -6.06 11.33
C ARG A 334 11.30 -6.41 10.27
N ILE A 335 10.90 -7.18 9.26
CA ILE A 335 11.67 -7.43 8.04
C ILE A 335 10.78 -7.19 6.83
N GLY A 336 11.37 -7.09 5.64
CA GLY A 336 10.59 -7.11 4.40
C GLY A 336 9.78 -5.84 4.13
N GLU A 337 9.97 -4.77 4.90
CA GLU A 337 9.50 -3.39 4.69
C GLU A 337 10.58 -2.47 5.29
N GLY A 338 11.09 -1.52 4.49
CA GLY A 338 12.23 -0.69 4.87
C GLY A 338 12.68 0.22 3.72
N GLY A 339 13.90 0.75 3.81
CA GLY A 339 14.49 1.61 2.78
C GLY A 339 14.19 3.10 2.95
N GLY A 340 14.53 3.88 1.91
CA GLY A 340 14.64 5.34 2.00
C GLY A 340 13.41 6.12 2.47
N ILE A 341 12.20 5.54 2.39
CA ILE A 341 10.96 6.18 2.84
C ILE A 341 10.82 6.25 4.37
N TYR A 342 11.62 5.46 5.11
CA TYR A 342 11.72 5.49 6.58
C TYR A 342 12.97 6.21 7.07
N ASN A 343 13.91 6.57 6.18
CA ASN A 343 15.18 7.16 6.58
C ASN A 343 15.01 8.58 7.12
N SER A 344 15.65 8.86 8.25
CA SER A 344 15.75 10.21 8.79
C SER A 344 16.84 11.02 8.05
N PRO A 345 16.54 12.19 7.48
CA PRO A 345 17.54 13.04 6.86
C PRO A 345 18.66 13.42 7.84
N GLY A 346 19.93 13.28 7.43
CA GLY A 346 21.09 13.67 8.26
C GLY A 346 21.55 12.63 9.28
N ILE A 347 20.79 11.56 9.48
CA ILE A 347 21.17 10.42 10.32
C ILE A 347 21.55 9.26 9.40
N ASP A 348 22.81 8.84 9.46
CA ASP A 348 23.35 7.73 8.67
C ASP A 348 23.03 6.37 9.33
N TYR A 349 21.73 6.12 9.52
CA TYR A 349 21.16 4.82 9.87
C TYR A 349 20.02 4.52 8.89
N TYR A 350 20.03 3.34 8.29
CA TYR A 350 19.04 2.94 7.29
C TYR A 350 18.78 1.44 7.32
N SER A 351 17.56 1.04 6.95
CA SER A 351 17.20 -0.35 6.82
C SER A 351 17.34 -0.83 5.38
N GLU A 352 17.94 -2.00 5.20
CA GLU A 352 18.02 -2.72 3.93
C GLU A 352 17.06 -3.91 3.93
N ILE A 353 16.33 -4.08 2.83
CA ILE A 353 15.45 -5.23 2.60
C ILE A 353 16.28 -6.42 2.10
N SER A 354 17.18 -6.92 2.95
CA SER A 354 18.14 -8.00 2.64
C SER A 354 17.78 -9.33 3.30
N VAL A 355 16.98 -9.33 4.38
CA VAL A 355 16.44 -10.55 5.01
C VAL A 355 15.26 -11.06 4.18
N THR A 356 15.55 -11.86 3.16
CA THR A 356 14.59 -12.21 2.09
C THR A 356 14.35 -13.72 1.91
N THR A 357 15.04 -14.57 2.68
CA THR A 357 14.91 -16.04 2.63
C THR A 357 14.51 -16.61 4.00
N PRO A 358 13.80 -17.76 4.06
CA PRO A 358 13.48 -18.40 5.33
C PRO A 358 14.72 -18.68 6.19
N LYS A 359 15.83 -19.08 5.56
CA LYS A 359 17.09 -19.34 6.25
C LYS A 359 17.67 -18.07 6.89
N ALA A 360 17.60 -16.92 6.20
CA ALA A 360 18.04 -15.65 6.78
C ALA A 360 17.19 -15.25 8.00
N VAL A 361 15.86 -15.44 7.92
CA VAL A 361 14.96 -15.18 9.06
C VAL A 361 15.26 -16.11 10.23
N GLN A 362 15.46 -17.40 9.98
CA GLN A 362 15.80 -18.37 11.02
C GLN A 362 17.17 -18.07 11.66
N ALA A 363 18.16 -17.63 10.88
CA ALA A 363 19.46 -17.24 11.41
C ALA A 363 19.36 -15.99 12.30
N MET A 364 18.59 -14.99 11.86
CA MET A 364 18.27 -13.79 12.65
C MET A 364 17.54 -14.15 13.95
N LEU A 365 16.38 -14.81 13.84
CA LEU A 365 15.57 -15.14 15.01
C LEU A 365 16.32 -16.08 15.96
N GLY A 366 17.12 -17.01 15.45
CA GLY A 366 17.99 -17.85 16.28
C GLY A 366 18.95 -17.03 17.14
N ALA A 367 19.67 -16.06 16.54
CA ALA A 367 20.59 -15.21 17.29
C ALA A 367 19.88 -14.30 18.32
N PHE A 368 18.75 -13.69 17.91
CA PHE A 368 17.98 -12.80 18.78
C PHE A 368 17.34 -13.56 19.94
N THR A 369 16.74 -14.74 19.69
CA THR A 369 16.10 -15.55 20.74
C THR A 369 17.11 -16.20 21.68
N ASP A 370 18.25 -16.71 21.17
CA ASP A 370 19.35 -17.21 21.99
C ASP A 370 19.87 -16.16 22.98
N GLN A 371 19.90 -14.89 22.56
CA GLN A 371 20.31 -13.77 23.39
C GLN A 371 19.23 -13.41 24.42
N ALA A 372 17.99 -13.29 23.96
CA ALA A 372 16.84 -12.93 24.76
C ALA A 372 16.60 -13.92 25.92
N GLU A 373 16.82 -15.21 25.69
CA GLU A 373 16.77 -16.24 26.73
C GLU A 373 17.81 -16.04 27.84
N ARG A 374 19.03 -15.61 27.49
CA ARG A 374 20.09 -15.35 28.49
C ARG A 374 19.80 -14.11 29.31
N ALA A 375 19.19 -13.11 28.69
CA ALA A 375 18.89 -11.81 29.30
C ALA A 375 17.51 -11.75 29.98
N ASP A 376 16.68 -12.79 29.85
CA ASP A 376 15.28 -12.80 30.33
C ASP A 376 14.46 -11.67 29.68
N LYS A 377 14.62 -11.50 28.36
CA LYS A 377 13.97 -10.47 27.54
C LYS A 377 13.14 -11.13 26.44
N ASP A 378 12.23 -10.38 25.84
CA ASP A 378 11.36 -10.86 24.76
C ASP A 378 11.79 -10.33 23.38
N VAL A 379 11.56 -11.13 22.35
CA VAL A 379 11.69 -10.78 20.94
C VAL A 379 10.31 -10.83 20.31
N VAL A 380 9.77 -9.66 19.96
CA VAL A 380 8.51 -9.57 19.23
C VAL A 380 8.83 -9.54 17.73
N PHE A 381 8.52 -10.61 17.01
CA PHE A 381 8.73 -10.69 15.56
C PHE A 381 7.44 -10.36 14.81
N ARG A 382 7.46 -9.27 14.05
CA ARG A 382 6.35 -8.89 13.17
C ARG A 382 6.42 -9.65 11.86
N THR A 383 5.32 -10.26 11.47
CA THR A 383 5.24 -11.03 10.22
C THR A 383 4.92 -10.19 9.00
N TRP A 384 4.48 -8.94 9.17
CA TRP A 384 4.14 -8.03 8.08
C TRP A 384 5.33 -7.76 7.13
N SER A 385 5.11 -7.87 5.82
CA SER A 385 6.09 -7.59 4.75
C SER A 385 5.40 -7.06 3.49
N VAL A 386 6.09 -6.24 2.69
CA VAL A 386 5.57 -5.70 1.41
C VAL A 386 5.76 -6.64 0.21
N GLY A 387 5.91 -7.95 0.43
CA GLY A 387 5.97 -8.94 -0.67
C GLY A 387 7.34 -9.15 -1.30
N VAL A 388 8.43 -8.79 -0.63
CA VAL A 388 9.80 -8.94 -1.16
C VAL A 388 10.42 -10.26 -0.71
N GLY A 389 11.01 -11.00 -1.66
CA GLY A 389 11.72 -12.25 -1.39
C GLY A 389 10.81 -13.46 -1.19
N ALA A 390 11.40 -14.59 -0.79
CA ALA A 390 10.66 -15.83 -0.50
C ALA A 390 9.86 -15.75 0.80
N VAL A 391 10.07 -14.71 1.61
CA VAL A 391 9.36 -14.45 2.87
C VAL A 391 8.27 -13.37 2.72
N GLY A 392 8.11 -12.80 1.53
CA GLY A 392 7.27 -11.62 1.31
C GLY A 392 5.77 -11.87 1.58
N ASP A 393 5.30 -13.10 1.42
CA ASP A 393 3.91 -13.50 1.67
C ASP A 393 3.70 -14.14 3.04
N MET A 394 4.70 -14.15 3.92
CA MET A 394 4.60 -14.81 5.23
C MET A 394 3.40 -14.34 6.05
N HIS A 395 3.04 -13.05 5.97
CA HIS A 395 1.90 -12.48 6.69
C HIS A 395 0.52 -12.91 6.15
N THR A 396 0.44 -13.57 5.00
CA THR A 396 -0.82 -13.97 4.34
C THR A 396 -0.83 -15.41 3.85
N ASN A 397 0.25 -16.16 4.02
CA ASN A 397 0.41 -17.53 3.55
C ASN A 397 0.82 -18.47 4.70
N PRO A 398 -0.08 -19.35 5.15
CA PRO A 398 0.20 -20.33 6.19
C PRO A 398 1.41 -21.24 5.93
N GLU A 399 1.69 -21.62 4.69
CA GLU A 399 2.83 -22.48 4.36
C GLU A 399 4.17 -21.73 4.53
N SER A 400 4.24 -20.49 4.03
CA SER A 400 5.41 -19.62 4.22
C SER A 400 5.62 -19.30 5.70
N TYR A 401 4.54 -19.04 6.43
CA TYR A 401 4.56 -18.77 7.86
C TYR A 401 5.17 -19.94 8.65
N ASP A 402 4.71 -21.16 8.38
CA ASP A 402 5.24 -22.38 9.01
C ASP A 402 6.70 -22.64 8.63
N GLU A 403 7.09 -22.45 7.37
CA GLU A 403 8.47 -22.65 6.92
C GLU A 403 9.44 -21.71 7.66
N ILE A 404 9.07 -20.45 7.83
CA ILE A 404 9.92 -19.42 8.45
C ILE A 404 10.09 -19.66 9.95
N LEU A 405 9.01 -20.04 10.64
CA LEU A 405 9.04 -20.28 12.09
C LEU A 405 9.47 -21.71 12.44
N ALA A 406 9.61 -22.61 11.46
CA ALA A 406 9.96 -24.00 11.69
C ALA A 406 11.26 -24.14 12.48
N GLY A 407 11.19 -24.89 13.58
CA GLY A 407 12.36 -25.22 14.41
C GLY A 407 12.80 -24.13 15.38
N ILE A 408 12.10 -22.99 15.45
CA ILE A 408 12.32 -21.96 16.47
C ILE A 408 11.39 -22.26 17.65
N ASP A 409 11.99 -22.76 18.73
CA ASP A 409 11.33 -23.10 19.98
C ASP A 409 11.98 -22.30 21.12
N SER A 410 11.54 -21.06 21.27
CA SER A 410 11.99 -20.16 22.33
C SER A 410 10.80 -19.60 23.10
N PRO A 411 10.78 -19.66 24.44
CA PRO A 411 9.74 -19.04 25.25
C PRO A 411 9.79 -17.50 25.19
N ARG A 412 10.85 -16.92 24.60
CA ARG A 412 11.04 -15.48 24.44
C ARG A 412 10.61 -14.94 23.09
N LEU A 413 10.18 -15.81 22.17
CA LEU A 413 9.66 -15.37 20.89
C LEU A 413 8.15 -15.12 20.98
N VAL A 414 7.74 -13.88 20.71
CA VAL A 414 6.35 -13.49 20.51
C VAL A 414 6.15 -13.13 19.04
N VAL A 415 5.23 -13.80 18.36
CA VAL A 415 4.93 -13.51 16.96
C VAL A 415 3.75 -12.55 16.87
N SER A 416 3.96 -11.44 16.18
CA SER A 416 3.00 -10.35 16.02
C SER A 416 2.43 -10.37 14.61
N THR A 417 1.11 -10.45 14.48
CA THR A 417 0.44 -10.54 13.16
C THR A 417 -0.87 -9.75 13.16
N LYS A 418 -1.11 -8.99 12.08
CA LYS A 418 -2.35 -8.23 11.87
C LYS A 418 -3.57 -9.14 11.89
N TYR A 419 -4.65 -8.69 12.53
CA TYR A 419 -5.91 -9.44 12.57
C TYR A 419 -6.49 -9.71 11.17
N SER A 420 -6.22 -8.82 10.21
CA SER A 420 -6.65 -8.92 8.82
C SER A 420 -5.63 -9.67 7.97
N LEU A 421 -6.11 -10.45 7.00
CA LEU A 421 -5.28 -11.10 5.99
C LEU A 421 -4.78 -10.05 4.96
N GLY A 422 -3.79 -9.26 5.35
CA GLY A 422 -3.24 -8.14 4.59
C GLY A 422 -3.09 -6.89 5.44
N ASP A 423 -3.27 -5.72 4.81
CA ASP A 423 -2.93 -4.42 5.41
C ASP A 423 -4.14 -3.68 5.99
N PHE A 424 -4.77 -4.26 7.00
CA PHE A 424 -5.85 -3.65 7.77
C PHE A 424 -7.10 -3.20 7.02
N TYR A 425 -7.18 -3.12 5.69
CA TYR A 425 -8.37 -2.70 4.95
C TYR A 425 -9.64 -3.41 5.43
N SER A 426 -10.75 -2.66 5.42
CA SER A 426 -12.07 -3.29 5.50
C SER A 426 -12.27 -4.23 4.32
N TRP A 427 -13.15 -5.22 4.49
CA TRP A 427 -13.39 -6.31 3.53
C TRP A 427 -12.21 -7.28 3.34
N LEU A 428 -11.22 -7.29 4.23
CA LEU A 428 -10.26 -8.39 4.29
C LEU A 428 -10.79 -9.51 5.20
N PRO A 429 -10.47 -10.79 4.88
CA PRO A 429 -10.69 -11.90 5.80
C PRO A 429 -9.90 -11.70 7.11
N LEU A 430 -10.29 -12.43 8.16
CA LEU A 430 -9.41 -12.66 9.30
C LEU A 430 -8.17 -13.45 8.84
N ASN A 431 -7.01 -13.14 9.43
CA ASN A 431 -5.74 -13.74 9.07
C ASN A 431 -5.60 -15.17 9.60
N ASP A 432 -5.66 -16.16 8.71
CA ASP A 432 -5.59 -17.58 9.06
C ASP A 432 -4.20 -18.00 9.60
N THR A 433 -3.14 -17.23 9.35
CA THR A 433 -1.82 -17.50 9.94
C THR A 433 -1.78 -17.36 11.47
N LEU A 434 -2.71 -16.59 12.06
CA LEU A 434 -2.87 -16.49 13.51
C LEU A 434 -3.48 -17.77 14.15
N GLU A 435 -4.11 -18.63 13.35
CA GLU A 435 -4.79 -19.84 13.84
C GLU A 435 -3.83 -21.02 14.11
N GLN A 436 -2.55 -20.90 13.74
CA GLN A 436 -1.59 -22.02 13.75
C GLN A 436 -0.31 -21.73 14.54
N GLY A 437 0.56 -22.75 14.65
CA GLY A 437 1.88 -22.74 15.30
C GLY A 437 1.89 -22.59 16.83
N ASP A 438 3.04 -22.94 17.43
CA ASP A 438 3.17 -23.16 18.88
C ASP A 438 3.86 -21.99 19.64
N GLN A 439 4.28 -20.93 18.93
CA GLN A 439 4.93 -19.75 19.51
C GLN A 439 3.90 -18.87 20.26
N ARG A 440 4.35 -18.07 21.23
CA ARG A 440 3.53 -17.01 21.83
C ARG A 440 3.08 -16.03 20.76
N ARG A 441 1.83 -15.55 20.80
CA ARG A 441 1.26 -14.69 19.75
C ARG A 441 0.56 -13.47 20.30
N ILE A 442 0.67 -12.38 19.52
CA ILE A 442 -0.14 -11.18 19.72
C ILE A 442 -0.82 -10.77 18.41
N VAL A 443 -2.04 -10.24 18.55
CA VAL A 443 -2.83 -9.74 17.43
C VAL A 443 -2.55 -8.24 17.25
N GLU A 444 -2.11 -7.82 16.07
CA GLU A 444 -1.97 -6.39 15.75
C GLU A 444 -3.33 -5.79 15.35
N LEU A 445 -3.63 -4.61 15.89
CA LEU A 445 -4.83 -3.81 15.65
C LEU A 445 -4.41 -2.40 15.23
N GLN A 446 -5.24 -1.69 14.45
CA GLN A 446 -4.97 -0.31 14.03
C GLN A 446 -6.13 0.60 14.39
N SER A 447 -5.88 1.55 15.29
CA SER A 447 -6.87 2.51 15.77
C SER A 447 -7.07 3.68 14.81
N ARG A 448 -5.97 4.29 14.37
CA ARG A 448 -5.97 5.33 13.33
C ARG A 448 -5.90 4.68 11.97
N ARG A 449 -7.05 4.53 11.33
CA ARG A 449 -7.20 3.83 10.06
C ARG A 449 -6.63 4.64 8.90
N GLU A 450 -5.45 4.27 8.40
CA GLU A 450 -4.77 5.01 7.33
C GLU A 450 -5.54 5.01 6.01
N PHE A 451 -6.18 3.89 5.71
CA PHE A 451 -6.94 3.72 4.50
C PHE A 451 -8.36 4.28 4.63
N GLU A 452 -8.80 4.64 5.84
CA GLU A 452 -10.17 5.09 6.11
C GLU A 452 -10.16 6.54 6.62
N SER A 453 -9.76 7.45 5.72
CA SER A 453 -9.61 8.89 5.98
C SER A 453 -8.65 9.26 7.12
N PHE A 454 -7.64 8.44 7.44
CA PHE A 454 -6.62 8.74 8.46
C PHE A 454 -7.18 9.07 9.86
N GLY A 455 -8.37 8.58 10.20
CA GLY A 455 -9.08 8.91 11.44
C GLY A 455 -9.78 10.28 11.44
N ALA A 456 -10.00 10.92 10.29
CA ALA A 456 -10.72 12.20 10.18
C ALA A 456 -12.24 12.07 10.28
N VAL A 457 -12.79 10.86 10.13
CA VAL A 457 -14.24 10.57 10.16
C VAL A 457 -14.55 9.52 11.23
N PRO A 458 -15.78 9.47 11.77
CA PRO A 458 -16.17 8.42 12.70
C PRO A 458 -15.98 7.04 12.08
N ASP A 459 -15.33 6.15 12.82
CA ASP A 459 -15.00 4.79 12.39
C ASP A 459 -14.83 3.85 13.60
N ASP A 460 -15.95 3.38 14.16
CA ASP A 460 -15.97 2.57 15.39
C ASP A 460 -15.66 1.10 15.10
N LEU A 461 -14.44 0.67 15.45
CA LEU A 461 -13.93 -0.68 15.17
C LEU A 461 -14.24 -1.68 16.29
N GLY A 462 -14.97 -1.28 17.34
CA GLY A 462 -15.15 -2.11 18.54
C GLY A 462 -15.72 -3.50 18.23
N VAL A 463 -16.74 -3.59 17.38
CA VAL A 463 -17.32 -4.88 16.96
C VAL A 463 -16.33 -5.72 16.16
N LEU A 464 -15.60 -5.13 15.22
CA LEU A 464 -14.61 -5.83 14.41
C LEU A 464 -13.45 -6.38 15.26
N HIS A 465 -12.93 -5.56 16.18
CA HIS A 465 -11.91 -5.96 17.13
C HIS A 465 -12.41 -7.09 18.03
N GLN A 466 -13.66 -7.01 18.54
CA GLN A 466 -14.25 -8.09 19.34
C GLN A 466 -14.32 -9.41 18.56
N MET A 467 -14.87 -9.37 17.34
CA MET A 467 -15.00 -10.56 16.49
C MET A 467 -13.63 -11.20 16.22
N ALA A 468 -12.62 -10.39 15.90
CA ALA A 468 -11.27 -10.88 15.67
C ALA A 468 -10.67 -11.52 16.93
N LEU A 469 -10.73 -10.85 18.07
CA LEU A 469 -10.18 -11.37 19.33
C LEU A 469 -10.88 -12.65 19.77
N GLN A 470 -12.22 -12.69 19.76
CA GLN A 470 -12.97 -13.90 20.10
C GLN A 470 -12.61 -15.08 19.18
N HIS A 471 -12.48 -14.83 17.87
CA HIS A 471 -12.10 -15.85 16.90
C HIS A 471 -10.71 -16.41 17.19
N PHE A 472 -9.70 -15.55 17.33
CA PHE A 472 -8.32 -15.99 17.49
C PHE A 472 -8.04 -16.62 18.86
N ILE A 473 -8.65 -16.12 19.95
CA ILE A 473 -8.57 -16.75 21.27
C ILE A 473 -9.17 -18.17 21.24
N ALA A 474 -10.27 -18.35 20.50
CA ALA A 474 -10.89 -19.66 20.37
C ALA A 474 -10.09 -20.61 19.46
N ALA A 475 -9.46 -20.07 18.41
CA ALA A 475 -8.71 -20.85 17.42
C ALA A 475 -7.31 -21.25 17.91
N ASN A 476 -6.62 -20.37 18.64
CA ASN A 476 -5.23 -20.56 19.04
C ASN A 476 -4.99 -20.20 20.52
N PRO A 477 -4.69 -21.19 21.40
CA PRO A 477 -4.47 -20.95 22.82
C PRO A 477 -3.17 -20.19 23.14
N HIS A 478 -2.28 -19.99 22.16
CA HIS A 478 -1.04 -19.23 22.32
C HIS A 478 -1.20 -17.72 22.07
N VAL A 479 -2.42 -17.26 21.70
CA VAL A 479 -2.74 -15.83 21.66
C VAL A 479 -2.80 -15.30 23.08
N GLU A 480 -1.80 -14.49 23.45
CA GLU A 480 -1.62 -13.95 24.81
C GLU A 480 -1.82 -12.44 24.89
N GLY A 481 -2.01 -11.76 23.75
CA GLY A 481 -1.99 -10.32 23.73
C GLY A 481 -2.41 -9.62 22.45
N ILE A 482 -2.32 -8.30 22.51
CA ILE A 482 -2.53 -7.38 21.40
C ILE A 482 -1.37 -6.40 21.26
N TRP A 483 -1.17 -5.90 20.06
CA TRP A 483 -0.46 -4.66 19.81
C TRP A 483 -1.34 -3.69 19.04
N THR A 484 -1.72 -2.59 19.69
CA THR A 484 -2.54 -1.54 19.09
C THR A 484 -1.70 -0.43 18.51
N TRP A 485 -1.91 -0.12 17.23
CA TRP A 485 -1.30 1.00 16.54
C TRP A 485 -2.18 2.22 16.76
N THR A 486 -1.77 3.08 17.71
CA THR A 486 -2.58 4.22 18.14
C THR A 486 -2.42 5.43 17.23
N GLN A 487 -1.28 5.52 16.53
CA GLN A 487 -0.97 6.63 15.61
C GLN A 487 -0.24 6.16 14.33
N ASP A 488 0.61 5.14 14.46
CA ASP A 488 1.40 4.57 13.36
C ASP A 488 0.55 3.84 12.31
N GLY A 489 1.21 3.55 11.18
CA GLY A 489 0.69 2.76 10.08
C GLY A 489 0.05 3.62 9.02
N GLY A 490 0.87 4.37 8.30
CA GLY A 490 0.50 5.22 7.19
C GLY A 490 1.28 6.53 7.21
N PRO A 491 1.18 7.36 6.16
CA PRO A 491 1.77 8.68 6.12
C PRO A 491 1.34 9.54 7.31
N TRP A 492 2.32 10.24 7.86
CA TRP A 492 2.08 11.17 8.97
C TRP A 492 1.68 12.55 8.47
N ARG A 493 2.15 12.94 7.28
CA ARG A 493 2.12 14.31 6.75
C ARG A 493 1.31 14.48 5.47
N ALA A 494 0.84 13.37 4.91
CA ALA A 494 -0.30 13.35 4.01
C ALA A 494 -1.58 13.08 4.84
N GLY A 495 -2.68 13.73 4.47
CA GLY A 495 -3.92 13.68 5.24
C GLY A 495 -3.94 14.64 6.45
N PRO A 496 -4.88 14.44 7.40
CA PRO A 496 -5.17 15.38 8.48
C PRO A 496 -4.02 15.49 9.48
N ARG A 497 -3.75 16.73 9.91
CA ARG A 497 -2.89 17.05 11.05
C ARG A 497 -3.62 16.75 12.37
N SER A 498 -3.87 15.46 12.61
CA SER A 498 -4.42 14.94 13.86
C SER A 498 -3.43 13.96 14.48
N LEU A 499 -2.86 14.37 15.61
CA LEU A 499 -1.78 13.69 16.32
C LEU A 499 -2.21 13.44 17.76
N LEU A 500 -2.20 12.19 18.18
CA LEU A 500 -2.67 11.72 19.48
C LEU A 500 -2.02 12.50 20.62
N LEU A 501 -2.86 13.06 21.50
CA LEU A 501 -2.50 13.94 22.63
C LEU A 501 -1.75 15.22 22.27
N THR A 502 -1.58 15.53 20.98
CA THR A 502 -0.77 16.67 20.51
C THR A 502 -1.63 17.72 19.83
N THR A 503 -2.39 17.35 18.79
CA THR A 503 -3.22 18.32 18.03
C THR A 503 -4.33 17.62 17.23
N GLY A 504 -5.33 18.39 16.81
CA GLY A 504 -6.48 17.87 16.03
C GLY A 504 -7.50 17.12 16.88
N PHE A 505 -8.36 16.35 16.22
CA PHE A 505 -9.49 15.64 16.83
C PHE A 505 -9.16 14.14 17.05
N TRP A 506 -8.07 13.89 17.76
CA TRP A 506 -7.53 12.54 17.96
C TRP A 506 -8.41 11.63 18.81
N GLN A 507 -9.30 12.20 19.63
CA GLN A 507 -10.24 11.45 20.46
C GLN A 507 -11.11 10.50 19.63
N LEU A 508 -11.35 10.86 18.36
CA LEU A 508 -12.17 10.08 17.44
C LEU A 508 -11.59 8.69 17.18
N TYR A 509 -10.30 8.58 16.87
CA TYR A 509 -9.64 7.28 16.67
C TYR A 509 -9.08 6.70 17.98
N ASP A 510 -8.89 7.50 19.03
CA ASP A 510 -8.56 7.00 20.37
C ASP A 510 -9.69 6.15 20.98
N LEU A 511 -10.94 6.32 20.52
CA LEU A 511 -12.02 5.37 20.78
C LEU A 511 -11.58 3.93 20.50
N ASN A 512 -10.95 3.69 19.35
CA ASN A 512 -10.52 2.36 18.94
C ASN A 512 -9.37 1.81 19.80
N SER A 513 -8.51 2.70 20.33
CA SER A 513 -7.47 2.33 21.29
C SER A 513 -8.06 1.95 22.65
N GLU A 514 -9.07 2.71 23.12
CA GLU A 514 -9.76 2.42 24.38
C GLU A 514 -10.57 1.12 24.30
N THR A 515 -11.31 0.89 23.20
CA THR A 515 -12.10 -0.33 23.01
C THR A 515 -11.21 -1.55 22.84
N ALA A 516 -10.09 -1.45 22.11
CA ALA A 516 -9.13 -2.55 21.96
C ALA A 516 -8.57 -3.02 23.32
N ALA A 517 -8.15 -2.10 24.19
CA ALA A 517 -7.64 -2.44 25.52
C ALA A 517 -8.72 -3.10 26.39
N ARG A 518 -9.95 -2.58 26.37
CA ARG A 518 -11.06 -3.14 27.14
C ARG A 518 -11.47 -4.54 26.63
N LEU A 519 -11.52 -4.74 25.31
CA LEU A 519 -11.85 -6.03 24.69
C LEU A 519 -10.73 -7.07 24.85
N ALA A 520 -9.46 -6.66 24.89
CA ALA A 520 -8.37 -7.58 25.22
C ALA A 520 -8.47 -8.08 26.67
N ARG A 521 -8.97 -7.25 27.59
CA ARG A 521 -9.20 -7.65 28.98
C ARG A 521 -10.47 -8.47 29.15
N ASP A 522 -11.55 -8.08 28.49
CA ASP A 522 -12.84 -8.77 28.49
C ASP A 522 -13.39 -8.89 27.06
N PRO A 523 -13.08 -9.98 26.34
CA PRO A 523 -13.55 -10.20 24.97
C PRO A 523 -15.07 -10.30 24.85
N ASP A 524 -15.79 -10.50 25.96
CA ASP A 524 -17.25 -10.59 26.01
C ASP A 524 -17.92 -9.24 26.34
N ALA A 525 -17.14 -8.18 26.59
CA ALA A 525 -17.66 -6.84 26.86
C ALA A 525 -18.47 -6.31 25.67
N ASP A 526 -19.61 -5.66 25.93
CA ASP A 526 -20.48 -5.10 24.89
C ASP A 526 -19.83 -3.85 24.24
N PRO A 527 -19.42 -3.89 22.96
CA PRO A 527 -18.80 -2.75 22.30
C PRO A 527 -19.67 -1.49 22.31
N ALA A 528 -21.00 -1.65 22.24
CA ALA A 528 -21.92 -0.52 22.26
C ALA A 528 -21.84 0.26 23.57
N GLU A 529 -21.74 -0.44 24.71
CA GLU A 529 -21.57 0.16 26.03
C GLU A 529 -20.19 0.82 26.18
N LEU A 530 -19.15 0.25 25.56
CA LEU A 530 -17.81 0.85 25.54
C LEU A 530 -17.80 2.18 24.78
N THR A 531 -18.44 2.23 23.61
CA THR A 531 -18.61 3.48 22.85
C THR A 531 -19.43 4.50 23.64
N ALA A 532 -20.48 4.07 24.34
CA ALA A 532 -21.27 4.96 25.20
C ALA A 532 -20.49 5.50 26.41
N ASP A 533 -19.56 4.72 26.97
CA ASP A 533 -18.65 5.15 28.02
C ASP A 533 -17.64 6.20 27.50
N TRP A 534 -17.10 5.99 26.29
CA TRP A 534 -16.24 6.96 25.61
C TRP A 534 -16.97 8.28 25.33
N VAL A 535 -18.22 8.22 24.84
CA VAL A 535 -19.04 9.43 24.63
C VAL A 535 -19.24 10.20 25.93
N ARG A 536 -19.47 9.49 27.06
CA ARG A 536 -19.61 10.12 28.38
C ARG A 536 -18.34 10.79 28.87
N ARG A 537 -17.19 10.20 28.57
CA ARG A 537 -15.88 10.77 28.92
C ARG A 537 -15.60 12.07 28.18
N TRP A 538 -15.91 12.12 26.88
CA TRP A 538 -15.40 13.17 26.00
C TRP A 538 -16.42 14.22 25.57
N PHE A 539 -17.71 13.90 25.54
CA PHE A 539 -18.73 14.79 24.95
C PHE A 539 -19.80 15.24 25.93
N SER A 540 -20.49 14.31 26.60
CA SER A 540 -21.66 14.65 27.40
C SER A 540 -22.06 13.54 28.36
N THR A 541 -22.60 13.91 29.53
CA THR A 541 -23.24 12.98 30.47
C THR A 541 -24.76 12.96 30.33
N ASP A 542 -25.34 13.78 29.44
CA ASP A 542 -26.78 13.82 29.19
C ASP A 542 -27.24 12.56 28.42
N PRO A 543 -28.24 11.81 28.91
CA PRO A 543 -28.63 10.54 28.30
C PRO A 543 -29.07 10.65 26.84
N ASP A 544 -29.75 11.73 26.46
CA ASP A 544 -30.27 11.92 25.09
C ASP A 544 -29.14 12.28 24.12
N THR A 545 -28.22 13.17 24.52
CA THR A 545 -27.02 13.47 23.72
C THR A 545 -26.11 12.25 23.58
N VAL A 546 -25.89 11.48 24.65
CA VAL A 546 -25.11 10.24 24.59
C VAL A 546 -25.75 9.24 23.62
N ALA A 547 -27.07 9.05 23.70
CA ALA A 547 -27.80 8.16 22.81
C ALA A 547 -27.70 8.62 21.34
N ALA A 548 -27.78 9.92 21.07
CA ALA A 548 -27.67 10.45 19.71
C ALA A 548 -26.27 10.25 19.10
N ILE A 549 -25.21 10.52 19.87
CA ILE A 549 -23.82 10.33 19.40
C ILE A 549 -23.54 8.84 19.22
N THR A 550 -23.90 7.98 20.17
CA THR A 550 -23.70 6.52 20.04
C THR A 550 -24.48 5.94 18.87
N GLN A 551 -25.70 6.43 18.60
CA GLN A 551 -26.45 6.07 17.40
C GLN A 551 -25.73 6.50 16.12
N ALA A 552 -25.13 7.69 16.09
CA ALA A 552 -24.30 8.11 14.96
C ALA A 552 -23.08 7.19 14.78
N MET A 553 -22.36 6.85 15.87
CA MET A 553 -21.22 5.94 15.82
C MET A 553 -21.62 4.53 15.34
N SER A 554 -22.82 4.05 15.65
CA SER A 554 -23.30 2.74 15.18
C SER A 554 -23.46 2.65 13.65
N TYR A 555 -23.59 3.77 12.94
CA TYR A 555 -23.64 3.81 11.47
C TYR A 555 -22.25 4.02 10.83
N SER A 556 -21.22 4.29 11.62
CA SER A 556 -19.90 4.71 11.12
C SER A 556 -19.27 3.70 10.16
N ARG A 557 -19.25 2.42 10.54
CA ARG A 557 -18.68 1.33 9.73
C ARG A 557 -19.40 1.14 8.41
N GLU A 558 -20.73 1.16 8.43
CA GLU A 558 -21.53 1.07 7.20
C GLU A 558 -21.29 2.28 6.28
N ALA A 559 -21.26 3.49 6.84
CA ALA A 559 -20.96 4.70 6.08
C ALA A 559 -19.57 4.66 5.42
N VAL A 560 -18.52 4.27 6.15
CA VAL A 560 -17.15 4.15 5.64
C VAL A 560 -17.05 3.05 4.59
N THR A 561 -17.55 1.85 4.88
CA THR A 561 -17.42 0.69 3.98
C THR A 561 -18.22 0.82 2.69
N HIS A 562 -19.34 1.55 2.69
CA HIS A 562 -20.10 1.85 1.47
C HIS A 562 -19.61 3.13 0.75
N GLY A 563 -19.01 4.08 1.48
CA GLY A 563 -18.54 5.37 0.93
C GLY A 563 -17.18 5.27 0.26
N GLN A 564 -16.24 4.57 0.90
CA GLN A 564 -14.84 4.50 0.47
C GLN A 564 -14.47 3.23 -0.32
N TYR A 565 -15.34 2.22 -0.30
CA TYR A 565 -15.17 0.98 -1.07
C TYR A 565 -16.30 0.81 -2.09
N VAL A 566 -16.07 -0.05 -3.08
CA VAL A 566 -17.13 -0.55 -3.97
C VAL A 566 -17.44 -1.98 -3.53
N PRO A 567 -18.52 -2.23 -2.77
CA PRO A 567 -18.76 -3.54 -2.13
C PRO A 567 -18.68 -4.73 -3.09
N GLN A 568 -19.18 -4.57 -4.31
CA GLN A 568 -19.20 -5.61 -5.34
C GLN A 568 -17.78 -6.06 -5.76
N PHE A 569 -16.81 -5.15 -5.72
CA PHE A 569 -15.39 -5.44 -5.92
C PHE A 569 -14.72 -5.88 -4.61
N ALA A 570 -15.03 -5.20 -3.51
CA ALA A 570 -14.40 -5.43 -2.21
C ALA A 570 -14.73 -6.81 -1.61
N GLN A 571 -15.85 -7.45 -1.99
CA GLN A 571 -16.26 -8.79 -1.51
C GLN A 571 -15.54 -9.96 -2.18
N VAL A 572 -14.70 -9.72 -3.17
CA VAL A 572 -13.92 -10.76 -3.86
C VAL A 572 -12.43 -10.55 -3.70
N ARG A 573 -11.65 -11.62 -3.87
CA ARG A 573 -10.21 -11.51 -4.12
C ARG A 573 -10.03 -11.28 -5.61
N ALA A 574 -9.64 -10.07 -5.98
CA ALA A 574 -9.22 -9.79 -7.34
C ALA A 574 -7.71 -9.99 -7.41
N PHE A 575 -7.21 -10.63 -8.47
CA PHE A 575 -5.79 -10.72 -8.73
C PHE A 575 -5.48 -10.09 -10.07
N ALA A 576 -4.37 -9.35 -10.16
CA ALA A 576 -3.84 -8.83 -11.40
C ALA A 576 -2.32 -8.68 -11.27
N LEU A 577 -1.58 -8.94 -12.35
CA LEU A 577 -0.12 -8.80 -12.41
C LEU A 577 0.63 -9.61 -11.33
N GLY A 578 0.03 -10.72 -10.88
CA GLY A 578 0.60 -11.58 -9.83
C GLY A 578 0.32 -11.11 -8.41
N LEU A 579 -0.47 -10.04 -8.22
CA LEU A 579 -0.77 -9.44 -6.93
C LEU A 579 -2.27 -9.42 -6.67
N GLU A 580 -2.64 -9.43 -5.39
CA GLU A 580 -4.00 -9.11 -4.94
C GLU A 580 -4.04 -7.61 -4.60
N PRO A 581 -4.53 -6.74 -5.50
CA PRO A 581 -4.71 -5.34 -5.15
C PRO A 581 -5.64 -5.19 -3.92
N PRO A 582 -5.47 -4.10 -3.14
CA PRO A 582 -6.36 -3.78 -2.04
C PRO A 582 -7.85 -3.83 -2.40
N PRO A 583 -8.77 -4.03 -1.44
CA PRO A 583 -10.20 -3.96 -1.72
C PRO A 583 -10.71 -2.52 -1.99
N GLN A 584 -9.91 -1.49 -1.67
CA GLN A 584 -10.32 -0.08 -1.73
C GLN A 584 -10.04 0.61 -3.08
N MET A 585 -9.74 -0.12 -4.16
CA MET A 585 -9.07 0.40 -5.37
C MET A 585 -9.73 1.55 -6.16
N LEU A 586 -10.93 2.00 -5.81
CA LEU A 586 -11.44 3.30 -6.27
C LEU A 586 -10.58 4.46 -5.72
N LEU A 587 -10.08 4.28 -4.50
CA LEU A 587 -9.04 5.05 -3.82
C LEU A 587 -7.76 4.20 -3.89
N PHE A 588 -6.76 4.69 -4.62
CA PHE A 588 -5.47 4.02 -4.63
C PHE A 588 -4.70 4.48 -3.39
N GLU A 589 -4.83 3.72 -2.29
CA GLU A 589 -4.20 3.98 -0.98
C GLU A 589 -4.44 5.39 -0.39
N TRP A 590 -4.83 5.43 0.89
CA TRP A 590 -5.00 6.66 1.67
C TRP A 590 -6.04 7.64 1.09
N ASP A 591 -5.61 8.76 0.48
CA ASP A 591 -6.46 9.85 -0.01
C ASP A 591 -6.37 10.10 -1.53
N ILE A 592 -5.73 9.19 -2.28
CA ILE A 592 -5.49 9.37 -3.73
C ILE A 592 -6.59 8.67 -4.53
N LEU A 593 -7.41 9.44 -5.25
CA LEU A 593 -8.38 8.83 -6.18
C LEU A 593 -7.63 8.35 -7.41
N THR A 594 -7.70 7.04 -7.71
CA THR A 594 -7.02 6.49 -8.89
C THR A 594 -7.60 7.07 -10.18
N GLY A 595 -6.90 6.97 -11.31
CA GLY A 595 -7.41 7.39 -12.62
C GLY A 595 -7.00 6.49 -13.77
N ASP A 596 -6.56 5.27 -13.48
CA ASP A 596 -6.01 4.36 -14.45
C ASP A 596 -7.04 3.34 -14.97
N SER A 597 -6.92 2.99 -16.25
CA SER A 597 -7.85 2.03 -16.87
C SER A 597 -7.70 0.59 -16.35
N ALA A 598 -6.51 0.15 -15.92
CA ALA A 598 -6.32 -1.24 -15.50
C ALA A 598 -7.13 -1.56 -14.24
N VAL A 599 -7.19 -0.62 -13.30
CA VAL A 599 -7.99 -0.76 -12.09
C VAL A 599 -9.46 -0.51 -12.37
N LEU A 600 -9.79 0.65 -12.95
CA LEU A 600 -11.18 1.11 -13.04
C LEU A 600 -12.02 0.24 -13.97
N ASP A 601 -11.46 -0.23 -15.09
CA ASP A 601 -12.19 -1.09 -16.03
C ASP A 601 -12.38 -2.51 -15.47
N VAL A 602 -11.40 -3.03 -14.72
CA VAL A 602 -11.51 -4.33 -14.06
C VAL A 602 -12.49 -4.28 -12.90
N LEU A 603 -12.46 -3.22 -12.09
CA LEU A 603 -13.44 -2.96 -11.04
C LEU A 603 -14.86 -2.92 -11.63
N TYR A 604 -15.06 -2.18 -12.74
CA TYR A 604 -16.34 -2.16 -13.45
C TYR A 604 -16.76 -3.56 -13.91
N ALA A 605 -15.86 -4.33 -14.52
CA ALA A 605 -16.19 -5.67 -15.00
C ALA A 605 -16.63 -6.61 -13.87
N ILE A 606 -15.95 -6.55 -12.72
CA ILE A 606 -16.30 -7.30 -11.52
C ILE A 606 -17.66 -6.85 -10.97
N ALA A 607 -17.88 -5.54 -10.83
CA ALA A 607 -19.16 -5.00 -10.35
C ALA A 607 -20.33 -5.38 -11.30
N ARG A 608 -20.10 -5.34 -12.62
CA ARG A 608 -21.07 -5.78 -13.62
C ARG A 608 -21.41 -7.27 -13.47
N ASP A 609 -20.42 -8.12 -13.22
CA ASP A 609 -20.64 -9.57 -13.12
C ASP A 609 -21.23 -10.02 -11.77
N HIS A 610 -21.23 -9.17 -10.75
CA HIS A 610 -21.69 -9.49 -9.38
C HIS A 610 -23.22 -9.79 -9.28
N GLY A 611 -24.04 -9.47 -10.30
CA GLY A 611 -25.51 -9.54 -10.25
C GLY A 611 -26.23 -10.56 -11.16
N GLY A 612 -25.51 -11.40 -11.91
CA GLY A 612 -26.14 -12.36 -12.85
C GLY A 612 -26.32 -11.85 -14.29
N THR A 613 -27.18 -12.49 -15.10
CA THR A 613 -27.06 -12.58 -16.57
C THR A 613 -27.11 -11.28 -17.38
N ASP A 614 -27.63 -10.17 -16.84
CA ASP A 614 -27.72 -8.90 -17.57
C ASP A 614 -26.75 -7.83 -17.01
N GLY A 615 -26.13 -8.08 -15.85
CA GLY A 615 -25.01 -7.33 -15.23
C GLY A 615 -25.19 -5.83 -14.90
N LEU A 616 -26.20 -5.17 -15.49
CA LEU A 616 -26.51 -3.75 -15.24
C LEU A 616 -26.97 -3.47 -13.81
N ASP A 617 -27.58 -4.48 -13.17
CA ASP A 617 -28.05 -4.40 -11.79
C ASP A 617 -26.89 -4.24 -10.80
N GLY A 618 -25.76 -4.90 -11.05
CA GLY A 618 -24.57 -4.79 -10.19
C GLY A 618 -23.88 -3.43 -10.28
N VAL A 619 -23.80 -2.84 -11.48
CA VAL A 619 -23.26 -1.48 -11.67
C VAL A 619 -24.17 -0.43 -11.03
N THR A 620 -25.49 -0.62 -11.14
CA THR A 620 -26.46 0.29 -10.52
C THR A 620 -26.40 0.19 -9.01
N ALA A 621 -26.34 -1.01 -8.45
CA ALA A 621 -26.13 -1.23 -7.02
C ALA A 621 -24.86 -0.56 -6.50
N ALA A 622 -23.74 -0.66 -7.24
CA ALA A 622 -22.49 0.01 -6.86
C ALA A 622 -22.60 1.55 -6.80
N ILE A 623 -23.40 2.14 -7.71
CA ILE A 623 -23.68 3.59 -7.72
C ILE A 623 -24.60 3.95 -6.56
N ASP A 624 -25.67 3.18 -6.35
CA ASP A 624 -26.67 3.40 -5.29
C ASP A 624 -26.03 3.26 -3.90
N ASP A 625 -25.08 2.33 -3.71
CA ASP A 625 -24.29 2.18 -2.49
C ASP A 625 -23.52 3.47 -2.13
N GLY A 626 -23.07 4.22 -3.13
CA GLY A 626 -22.38 5.49 -2.91
C GLY A 626 -23.34 6.56 -2.38
N GLN A 627 -24.58 6.59 -2.89
CA GLN A 627 -25.61 7.48 -2.37
C GLN A 627 -26.05 7.07 -0.95
N HIS A 628 -26.17 5.78 -0.70
CA HIS A 628 -26.48 5.24 0.64
C HIS A 628 -25.48 5.71 1.69
N ALA A 629 -24.18 5.70 1.36
CA ALA A 629 -23.14 6.19 2.26
C ALA A 629 -23.24 7.70 2.57
N VAL A 630 -23.70 8.51 1.59
CA VAL A 630 -23.97 9.94 1.79
C VAL A 630 -25.18 10.13 2.71
N ASP A 631 -26.25 9.37 2.49
CA ASP A 631 -27.48 9.44 3.27
C ASP A 631 -27.24 9.02 4.73
N LEU A 632 -26.42 7.99 4.96
CA LEU A 632 -25.99 7.56 6.29
C LEU A 632 -25.14 8.64 6.97
N ALA A 633 -24.13 9.19 6.30
CA ALA A 633 -23.30 10.27 6.86
C ALA A 633 -24.15 11.50 7.22
N ALA A 634 -25.13 11.86 6.38
CA ALA A 634 -26.06 12.95 6.67
C ALA A 634 -26.96 12.64 7.88
N THR A 635 -27.41 11.39 8.01
CA THR A 635 -28.17 10.93 9.18
C THR A 635 -27.35 11.04 10.46
N MET A 636 -26.09 10.57 10.44
CA MET A 636 -25.15 10.69 11.56
C MET A 636 -24.96 12.17 11.96
N ARG A 637 -24.73 13.03 10.96
CA ARG A 637 -24.57 14.47 11.13
C ARG A 637 -25.81 15.11 11.76
N ASP A 638 -27.00 14.78 11.28
CA ASP A 638 -28.26 15.37 11.76
C ASP A 638 -28.64 14.89 13.17
N LEU A 639 -28.32 13.64 13.52
CA LEU A 639 -28.45 13.13 14.88
C LEU A 639 -27.67 13.98 15.87
N VAL A 640 -26.38 14.23 15.59
CA VAL A 640 -25.51 15.04 16.46
C VAL A 640 -25.94 16.51 16.43
N ALA A 641 -26.22 17.08 15.26
CA ALA A 641 -26.62 18.47 15.13
C ALA A 641 -27.96 18.79 15.83
N GLY A 642 -28.86 17.80 15.93
CA GLY A 642 -30.16 17.89 16.58
C GLY A 642 -30.13 17.87 18.11
N THR A 643 -28.99 17.53 18.73
CA THR A 643 -28.82 17.55 20.18
C THR A 643 -28.77 18.98 20.75
N ASP A 644 -29.14 19.14 22.03
CA ASP A 644 -29.01 20.42 22.73
C ASP A 644 -27.52 20.75 22.94
N ALA A 645 -27.05 21.86 22.36
CA ALA A 645 -25.66 22.27 22.48
C ALA A 645 -25.22 22.55 23.93
N THR A 646 -26.16 22.82 24.85
CA THR A 646 -25.86 23.12 26.25
C THR A 646 -25.59 21.89 27.10
N THR A 647 -25.86 20.68 26.59
CA THR A 647 -25.60 19.42 27.31
C THR A 647 -24.20 18.88 27.08
N TYR A 648 -23.40 19.50 26.21
CA TYR A 648 -22.01 19.11 25.99
C TYR A 648 -21.10 19.65 27.09
N SER A 649 -20.19 18.80 27.55
CA SER A 649 -19.17 19.17 28.54
C SER A 649 -18.13 20.14 27.97
N ASP A 650 -17.83 20.03 26.67
CA ASP A 650 -16.95 20.95 25.94
C ASP A 650 -17.59 21.34 24.58
N PRO A 651 -17.89 22.63 24.34
CA PRO A 651 -18.42 23.08 23.06
C PRO A 651 -17.44 22.88 21.89
N VAL A 652 -16.12 22.88 22.13
CA VAL A 652 -15.11 22.67 21.07
C VAL A 652 -15.18 21.24 20.55
N MET A 653 -15.33 20.26 21.45
CA MET A 653 -15.50 18.84 21.07
C MET A 653 -16.75 18.62 20.21
N ARG A 654 -17.85 19.31 20.54
CA ARG A 654 -19.06 19.30 19.71
C ARG A 654 -18.80 19.85 18.31
N GLU A 655 -18.11 20.99 18.22
CA GLU A 655 -17.78 21.61 16.93
C GLU A 655 -16.87 20.71 16.09
N GLN A 656 -15.83 20.10 16.69
CA GLN A 656 -14.95 19.15 16.00
C GLN A 656 -15.71 17.92 15.47
N LEU A 657 -16.60 17.33 16.27
CA LEU A 657 -17.44 16.20 15.83
C LEU A 657 -18.35 16.59 14.66
N LEU A 658 -18.99 17.77 14.74
CA LEU A 658 -19.84 18.26 13.64
C LEU A 658 -19.02 18.57 12.39
N SER A 659 -17.84 19.17 12.50
CA SER A 659 -16.96 19.42 11.36
C SER A 659 -16.47 18.13 10.70
N SER A 660 -16.13 17.11 11.50
CA SER A 660 -15.78 15.77 11.01
C SER A 660 -16.95 15.11 10.26
N LEU A 661 -18.18 15.22 10.79
CA LEU A 661 -19.39 14.70 10.13
C LEU A 661 -19.75 15.49 8.86
N ASP A 662 -19.64 16.82 8.88
CA ASP A 662 -19.85 17.65 7.69
C ASP A 662 -18.80 17.31 6.59
N TYR A 663 -17.54 17.06 6.98
CA TYR A 663 -16.48 16.57 6.10
C TYR A 663 -16.80 15.19 5.54
N GLN A 664 -17.29 14.25 6.37
CA GLN A 664 -17.68 12.91 5.90
C GLN A 664 -18.79 12.98 4.84
N VAL A 665 -19.80 13.84 5.03
CA VAL A 665 -20.88 14.04 4.05
C VAL A 665 -20.32 14.56 2.72
N ASP A 666 -19.49 15.60 2.77
CA ASP A 666 -18.89 16.22 1.58
C ASP A 666 -17.94 15.25 0.86
N LEU A 667 -17.06 14.57 1.60
CA LEU A 667 -16.15 13.55 1.09
C LEU A 667 -16.93 12.41 0.42
N HIS A 668 -17.94 11.83 1.08
CA HIS A 668 -18.72 10.75 0.48
C HIS A 668 -19.50 11.21 -0.75
N ALA A 669 -19.95 12.47 -0.80
CA ALA A 669 -20.58 13.04 -1.99
C ALA A 669 -19.59 13.15 -3.17
N LEU A 670 -18.36 13.59 -2.90
CA LEU A 670 -17.26 13.59 -3.88
C LEU A 670 -16.96 12.18 -4.38
N LEU A 671 -16.78 11.21 -3.47
CA LEU A 671 -16.48 9.82 -3.81
C LEU A 671 -17.62 9.14 -4.58
N GLY A 672 -18.88 9.42 -4.20
CA GLY A 672 -20.07 8.95 -4.91
C GLY A 672 -20.15 9.52 -6.33
N ALA A 673 -19.90 10.81 -6.50
CA ALA A 673 -19.85 11.44 -7.83
C ALA A 673 -18.72 10.87 -8.70
N TYR A 674 -17.54 10.64 -8.10
CA TYR A 674 -16.40 10.02 -8.78
C TYR A 674 -16.68 8.57 -9.21
N ARG A 675 -17.24 7.77 -8.29
CA ARG A 675 -17.67 6.39 -8.54
C ARG A 675 -18.64 6.32 -9.71
N GLU A 676 -19.68 7.16 -9.69
CA GLU A 676 -20.66 7.18 -10.76
C GLU A 676 -20.06 7.60 -12.10
N MET A 677 -19.26 8.68 -12.13
CA MET A 677 -18.57 9.09 -13.35
C MET A 677 -17.75 7.93 -13.94
N THR A 678 -16.99 7.23 -13.10
CA THR A 678 -16.13 6.13 -13.53
C THR A 678 -16.93 4.94 -14.06
N LEU A 679 -17.91 4.46 -13.29
CA LEU A 679 -18.73 3.30 -13.68
C LEU A 679 -19.58 3.57 -14.92
N ARG A 680 -20.11 4.80 -15.08
CA ARG A 680 -20.84 5.20 -16.29
C ARG A 680 -19.93 5.32 -17.51
N HIS A 681 -18.65 5.70 -17.33
CA HIS A 681 -17.68 5.73 -18.42
C HIS A 681 -17.43 4.32 -18.95
N ALA A 682 -17.07 3.40 -18.06
CA ALA A 682 -16.81 2.02 -18.40
C ALA A 682 -18.05 1.33 -19.00
N LEU A 683 -19.25 1.63 -18.49
CA LEU A 683 -20.50 1.18 -19.09
C LEU A 683 -20.67 1.64 -20.55
N TRP A 684 -20.34 2.90 -20.84
CA TRP A 684 -20.34 3.39 -22.22
C TRP A 684 -19.25 2.72 -23.07
N LEU A 685 -18.07 2.44 -22.50
CA LEU A 685 -17.01 1.71 -23.19
C LEU A 685 -17.39 0.26 -23.51
N ASP A 686 -18.18 -0.39 -22.66
CA ASP A 686 -18.67 -1.75 -22.84
C ASP A 686 -19.84 -1.81 -23.85
N THR A 687 -20.91 -1.07 -23.54
CA THR A 687 -22.20 -1.17 -24.25
C THR A 687 -22.33 -0.17 -25.40
N GLY A 688 -21.68 0.99 -25.33
CA GLY A 688 -21.86 2.10 -26.26
C GLY A 688 -23.08 2.97 -25.95
N GLU A 689 -23.84 2.63 -24.91
CA GLU A 689 -25.01 3.38 -24.46
C GLU A 689 -24.66 4.29 -23.28
N GLY A 690 -25.55 5.23 -22.93
CA GLY A 690 -25.38 6.03 -21.70
C GLY A 690 -24.32 7.13 -21.72
N ARG A 691 -23.81 7.56 -22.90
CA ARG A 691 -22.80 8.62 -22.98
C ARG A 691 -23.25 9.95 -22.36
N GLU A 692 -24.48 10.38 -22.64
CA GLU A 692 -25.02 11.63 -22.07
C GLU A 692 -25.16 11.54 -20.55
N VAL A 693 -25.49 10.36 -20.03
CA VAL A 693 -25.55 10.09 -18.57
C VAL A 693 -24.16 10.20 -17.96
N TRP A 694 -23.13 9.66 -18.61
CA TRP A 694 -21.74 9.84 -18.20
C TRP A 694 -21.32 11.32 -18.22
N GLU A 695 -21.70 12.09 -19.25
CA GLU A 695 -21.37 13.53 -19.32
C GLU A 695 -21.99 14.30 -18.16
N SER A 696 -23.23 14.00 -17.78
CA SER A 696 -23.86 14.57 -16.58
C SER A 696 -23.23 14.08 -15.26
N ALA A 697 -22.78 12.83 -15.19
CA ALA A 697 -22.06 12.32 -14.01
C ALA A 697 -20.69 13.02 -13.85
N ARG A 698 -20.00 13.27 -14.96
CA ARG A 698 -18.76 14.05 -14.98
C ARG A 698 -18.97 15.48 -14.50
N GLU A 699 -20.00 16.17 -14.97
CA GLU A 699 -20.30 17.54 -14.50
C GLU A 699 -20.55 17.58 -12.99
N ARG A 700 -21.18 16.54 -12.43
CA ARG A 700 -21.37 16.41 -10.98
C ARG A 700 -20.06 16.16 -10.24
N PHE A 701 -19.19 15.29 -10.77
CA PHE A 701 -17.84 15.09 -10.22
C PHE A 701 -17.03 16.39 -10.23
N ASP A 702 -17.00 17.12 -11.36
CA ASP A 702 -16.27 18.39 -11.48
C ASP A 702 -16.79 19.43 -10.46
N ALA A 703 -18.11 19.50 -10.27
CA ALA A 703 -18.73 20.38 -9.29
C ALA A 703 -18.36 19.98 -7.84
N ALA A 704 -18.49 18.70 -7.50
CA ALA A 704 -18.14 18.18 -6.17
C ALA A 704 -16.64 18.35 -5.87
N ALA A 705 -15.77 18.05 -6.84
CA ALA A 705 -14.32 18.24 -6.73
C ALA A 705 -13.97 19.71 -6.47
N THR A 706 -14.59 20.64 -7.20
CA THR A 706 -14.37 22.08 -7.01
C THR A 706 -14.85 22.55 -5.65
N GLU A 707 -16.02 22.09 -5.19
CA GLU A 707 -16.55 22.42 -3.87
C GLU A 707 -15.61 21.89 -2.77
N HIS A 708 -15.26 20.61 -2.82
CA HIS A 708 -14.39 19.94 -1.85
C HIS A 708 -13.02 20.63 -1.74
N GLU A 709 -12.34 20.86 -2.86
CA GLU A 709 -11.05 21.57 -2.86
C GLU A 709 -11.18 23.02 -2.37
N SER A 710 -12.28 23.70 -2.67
CA SER A 710 -12.50 25.07 -2.19
C SER A 710 -12.76 25.16 -0.70
N ARG A 711 -13.38 24.12 -0.12
CA ARG A 711 -13.73 24.05 1.30
C ARG A 711 -12.55 23.54 2.14
N TYR A 712 -11.82 22.55 1.65
CA TYR A 712 -10.85 21.78 2.42
C TYR A 712 -9.40 21.85 1.91
N GLY A 713 -9.14 22.49 0.77
CA GLY A 713 -7.79 22.52 0.16
C GLY A 713 -6.71 23.18 1.02
N ASP A 714 -7.09 24.13 1.88
CA ASP A 714 -6.20 24.80 2.84
C ASP A 714 -6.45 24.35 4.31
N ASP A 715 -7.36 23.40 4.54
CA ASP A 715 -7.70 22.89 5.87
C ASP A 715 -6.73 21.77 6.27
N LEU A 716 -5.89 22.03 7.27
CA LEU A 716 -4.94 21.02 7.76
C LEU A 716 -5.58 19.99 8.69
N ALA A 717 -6.73 20.28 9.30
CA ALA A 717 -7.42 19.35 10.18
C ALA A 717 -8.29 18.36 9.40
N LEU A 718 -8.89 18.82 8.29
CA LEU A 718 -9.77 18.05 7.42
C LEU A 718 -9.42 18.32 5.94
N PRO A 719 -8.26 17.88 5.44
CA PRO A 719 -7.75 18.27 4.13
C PRO A 719 -8.51 17.63 2.97
N ALA A 720 -8.45 18.31 1.82
CA ALA A 720 -9.00 17.77 0.58
C ALA A 720 -8.23 16.53 0.09
N TYR A 721 -8.95 15.54 -0.44
CA TYR A 721 -8.35 14.36 -1.08
C TYR A 721 -7.58 14.73 -2.36
N ASN A 722 -6.58 13.90 -2.72
CA ASN A 722 -5.76 14.13 -3.90
C ASN A 722 -6.45 13.67 -5.20
N LEU A 723 -6.88 14.64 -6.01
CA LEU A 723 -7.64 14.42 -7.24
C LEU A 723 -6.78 14.34 -8.52
N THR A 724 -5.45 14.35 -8.39
CA THR A 724 -4.54 14.45 -9.53
C THR A 724 -4.73 13.30 -10.52
N ALA A 725 -4.70 12.05 -10.04
CA ALA A 725 -4.83 10.89 -10.90
C ALA A 725 -6.24 10.78 -11.50
N ALA A 726 -7.30 10.98 -10.70
CA ALA A 726 -8.68 11.04 -11.19
C ALA A 726 -8.86 12.05 -12.35
N ARG A 727 -8.31 13.26 -12.24
CA ARG A 727 -8.37 14.28 -13.31
C ARG A 727 -7.59 13.88 -14.56
N ILE A 728 -6.44 13.24 -14.39
CA ILE A 728 -5.68 12.67 -15.52
C ILE A 728 -6.55 11.62 -16.23
N GLY A 729 -7.21 10.72 -15.50
CA GLY A 729 -8.14 9.73 -16.05
C GLY A 729 -9.34 10.36 -16.78
N GLU A 730 -10.00 11.33 -16.14
CA GLU A 730 -11.14 12.08 -16.71
C GLU A 730 -10.77 12.74 -18.05
N GLU A 731 -9.62 13.41 -18.13
CA GLU A 731 -9.20 14.11 -19.35
C GLU A 731 -9.11 13.16 -20.55
N ARG A 732 -8.69 11.91 -20.30
CA ARG A 732 -8.58 10.85 -21.32
C ARG A 732 -9.97 10.31 -21.67
N ALA A 733 -10.81 10.06 -20.67
CA ALA A 733 -12.21 9.65 -20.85
C ALA A 733 -13.03 10.65 -21.69
N ALA A 734 -12.81 11.96 -21.49
CA ALA A 734 -13.40 13.03 -22.27
C ALA A 734 -12.98 13.01 -23.75
N ARG A 735 -11.73 12.60 -24.01
CA ARG A 735 -11.16 12.56 -25.36
C ARG A 735 -11.51 11.31 -26.14
N ASP A 736 -12.05 10.26 -25.53
CA ASP A 736 -12.33 8.98 -26.20
C ASP A 736 -13.23 9.11 -27.44
N LEU A 737 -14.38 9.78 -27.31
CA LEU A 737 -15.29 9.95 -28.44
C LEU A 737 -14.70 10.84 -29.55
N PRO A 738 -14.09 12.01 -29.24
CA PRO A 738 -13.31 12.77 -30.22
C PRO A 738 -12.25 11.92 -30.93
N MET A 739 -11.47 11.13 -30.18
CA MET A 739 -10.45 10.24 -30.72
C MET A 739 -11.05 9.14 -31.60
N ALA A 740 -12.22 8.60 -31.25
CA ALA A 740 -12.94 7.64 -32.09
C ALA A 740 -13.33 8.26 -33.44
N TRP A 741 -13.81 9.50 -33.45
CA TRP A 741 -14.12 10.22 -34.69
C TRP A 741 -12.87 10.55 -35.52
N LEU A 742 -11.76 10.93 -34.89
CA LEU A 742 -10.47 11.11 -35.57
C LEU A 742 -9.93 9.79 -36.14
N ALA A 743 -10.13 8.67 -35.43
CA ALA A 743 -9.81 7.33 -35.92
C ALA A 743 -10.67 6.96 -37.13
N ARG A 744 -12.00 7.19 -37.09
CA ARG A 744 -12.92 6.98 -38.22
C ARG A 744 -12.50 7.81 -39.44
N GLY A 745 -12.24 9.10 -39.25
CA GLY A 745 -11.80 10.01 -40.31
C GLY A 745 -10.47 9.58 -40.92
N GLY A 746 -9.49 9.24 -40.07
CA GLY A 746 -8.19 8.71 -40.50
C GLY A 746 -8.31 7.37 -41.24
N LEU A 747 -9.16 6.48 -40.75
CA LEU A 747 -9.44 5.18 -41.37
C LEU A 747 -10.04 5.35 -42.77
N VAL A 748 -11.09 6.17 -42.91
CA VAL A 748 -11.73 6.46 -44.21
C VAL A 748 -10.73 7.13 -45.15
N ALA A 749 -9.98 8.14 -44.69
CA ALA A 749 -8.99 8.83 -45.49
C ALA A 749 -7.90 7.88 -46.01
N LEU A 750 -7.39 6.97 -45.17
CA LEU A 750 -6.42 5.95 -45.58
C LEU A 750 -7.03 4.93 -46.55
N LEU A 751 -8.25 4.46 -46.31
CA LEU A 751 -8.94 3.55 -47.23
C LEU A 751 -9.16 4.19 -48.60
N LEU A 752 -9.55 5.47 -48.65
CA LEU A 752 -9.67 6.23 -49.90
C LEU A 752 -8.32 6.43 -50.57
N ALA A 753 -7.26 6.77 -49.82
CA ALA A 753 -5.91 6.89 -50.35
C ALA A 753 -5.41 5.56 -50.95
N LEU A 754 -5.69 4.44 -50.30
CA LEU A 754 -5.34 3.10 -50.79
C LEU A 754 -6.20 2.64 -51.97
N GLY A 755 -7.50 2.93 -51.97
CA GLY A 755 -8.45 2.44 -52.96
C GLY A 755 -8.55 3.28 -54.23
N LEU A 756 -8.54 4.62 -54.10
CA LEU A 756 -8.77 5.55 -55.21
C LEU A 756 -7.47 5.91 -55.93
N THR A 757 -6.34 5.98 -55.23
CA THR A 757 -5.06 6.32 -55.88
C THR A 757 -4.41 5.09 -56.50
N ARG A 758 -3.78 5.28 -57.68
CA ARG A 758 -3.00 4.22 -58.33
C ARG A 758 -1.82 3.77 -57.46
N THR A 759 -1.18 4.71 -56.75
CA THR A 759 -0.08 4.43 -55.81
C THR A 759 -0.56 3.55 -54.67
N GLY A 760 -1.67 3.92 -54.01
CA GLY A 760 -2.25 3.17 -52.91
C GLY A 760 -2.58 1.73 -53.27
N ARG A 761 -3.28 1.51 -54.39
CA ARG A 761 -3.60 0.14 -54.88
C ARG A 761 -2.34 -0.67 -55.16
N THR A 762 -1.30 -0.01 -55.65
CA THR A 762 0.00 -0.64 -55.90
C THR A 762 0.70 -0.97 -54.59
N MET A 763 0.65 -0.11 -53.57
CA MET A 763 1.21 -0.38 -52.23
C MET A 763 0.56 -1.59 -51.58
N VAL A 764 -0.79 -1.68 -51.57
CA VAL A 764 -1.50 -2.86 -51.02
C VAL A 764 -1.11 -4.14 -51.76
N ARG A 765 -1.16 -4.12 -53.09
CA ARG A 765 -0.79 -5.30 -53.90
C ARG A 765 0.65 -5.74 -53.68
N THR A 766 1.56 -4.78 -53.56
CA THR A 766 2.99 -5.05 -53.35
C THR A 766 3.26 -5.50 -51.91
N ALA A 767 2.53 -4.99 -50.92
CA ALA A 767 2.61 -5.46 -49.53
C ALA A 767 2.17 -6.93 -49.39
N VAL A 768 1.16 -7.37 -50.14
CA VAL A 768 0.71 -8.78 -50.16
C VAL A 768 1.61 -9.67 -51.03
N THR A 769 2.31 -9.08 -52.02
CA THR A 769 3.22 -9.80 -52.90
C THR A 769 4.61 -9.14 -53.01
N PRO A 770 5.35 -8.97 -51.90
CA PRO A 770 6.58 -8.16 -51.84
C PRO A 770 7.75 -8.74 -52.63
N TRP A 771 7.61 -9.94 -53.21
CA TRP A 771 8.57 -10.53 -54.14
C TRP A 771 8.27 -10.22 -55.61
N ARG A 772 7.25 -9.39 -55.91
CA ARG A 772 6.88 -8.97 -57.27
C ARG A 772 7.14 -7.49 -57.43
N GLU A 773 7.73 -7.09 -58.55
CA GLU A 773 7.97 -5.67 -58.83
C GLU A 773 6.66 -4.86 -58.84
N PRO A 774 6.66 -3.67 -58.22
CA PRO A 774 5.50 -2.80 -58.18
C PRO A 774 5.24 -2.18 -59.56
N GLY A 775 3.97 -1.82 -59.80
CA GLY A 775 3.63 -0.95 -60.93
C GLY A 775 4.07 0.51 -60.71
N PRO A 776 3.76 1.42 -61.66
CA PRO A 776 4.10 2.84 -61.53
C PRO A 776 3.44 3.50 -60.32
N THR A 777 4.24 4.21 -59.52
CA THR A 777 3.80 4.90 -58.29
C THR A 777 4.28 6.35 -58.24
N ASN A 778 3.52 7.22 -57.57
CA ASN A 778 3.97 8.55 -57.19
C ASN A 778 4.86 8.47 -55.94
N ARG A 779 6.11 8.94 -56.05
CA ARG A 779 7.13 8.87 -54.99
C ARG A 779 6.72 9.59 -53.70
N TRP A 780 6.04 10.73 -53.82
CA TRP A 780 5.56 11.48 -52.65
C TRP A 780 4.53 10.69 -51.86
N LEU A 781 3.57 10.05 -52.55
CA LEU A 781 2.53 9.25 -51.91
C LEU A 781 3.08 7.98 -51.25
N VAL A 782 4.14 7.37 -51.79
CA VAL A 782 4.79 6.19 -51.18
C VAL A 782 5.41 6.51 -49.82
N VAL A 783 5.85 7.75 -49.60
CA VAL A 783 6.40 8.22 -48.31
C VAL A 783 5.30 8.78 -47.42
N ALA A 784 4.44 9.66 -47.96
CA ALA A 784 3.44 10.38 -47.19
C ALA A 784 2.38 9.46 -46.56
N ILE A 785 1.85 8.49 -47.31
CA ILE A 785 0.79 7.60 -46.82
C ILE A 785 1.19 6.83 -45.55
N PRO A 786 2.31 6.07 -45.52
CA PRO A 786 2.69 5.32 -44.32
C PRO A 786 3.14 6.22 -43.17
N LEU A 787 3.80 7.34 -43.46
CA LEU A 787 4.23 8.29 -42.42
C LEU A 787 3.03 8.92 -41.71
N VAL A 788 2.04 9.41 -42.47
CA VAL A 788 0.79 9.94 -41.92
C VAL A 788 0.01 8.84 -41.21
N ALA A 789 -0.06 7.63 -41.77
CA ALA A 789 -0.77 6.52 -41.15
C ALA A 789 -0.21 6.17 -39.77
N VAL A 790 1.12 6.07 -39.63
CA VAL A 790 1.77 5.79 -38.35
C VAL A 790 1.57 6.95 -37.38
N ALA A 791 1.94 8.17 -37.78
CA ALA A 791 1.86 9.34 -36.91
C ALA A 791 0.42 9.56 -36.41
N TRP A 792 -0.57 9.56 -37.31
CA TRP A 792 -1.98 9.74 -36.95
C TRP A 792 -2.48 8.64 -36.02
N SER A 793 -2.23 7.37 -36.36
CA SER A 793 -2.69 6.25 -35.53
C SER A 793 -2.12 6.26 -34.11
N ARG A 794 -0.89 6.75 -33.93
CA ARG A 794 -0.24 6.83 -32.62
C ARG A 794 -0.68 8.05 -31.83
N LEU A 795 -0.82 9.21 -32.48
CA LEU A 795 -1.37 10.40 -31.84
C LEU A 795 -2.78 10.15 -31.30
N VAL A 796 -3.63 9.47 -32.09
CA VAL A 796 -4.98 9.11 -31.66
C VAL A 796 -4.95 8.10 -30.52
N LEU A 797 -4.13 7.04 -30.60
CA LEU A 797 -3.98 6.04 -29.52
C LEU A 797 -3.57 6.68 -28.18
N THR A 798 -2.76 7.74 -28.22
CA THR A 798 -2.26 8.41 -27.02
C THR A 798 -3.09 9.62 -26.62
N TRP A 799 -4.32 9.79 -27.14
CA TRP A 799 -5.17 10.96 -26.92
C TRP A 799 -4.51 12.33 -27.21
N PHE A 800 -3.40 12.34 -27.96
CA PHE A 800 -2.47 13.47 -28.10
C PHE A 800 -1.86 13.99 -26.77
N LEU A 801 -1.77 13.12 -25.75
CA LEU A 801 -1.29 13.42 -24.39
C LEU A 801 0.00 12.70 -23.99
N ALA A 802 0.44 11.66 -24.74
CA ALA A 802 1.62 10.88 -24.35
C ALA A 802 2.83 10.99 -25.31
N PRO A 803 3.59 12.10 -25.26
CA PRO A 803 4.81 12.25 -26.06
C PRO A 803 5.89 11.20 -25.75
N SER A 804 5.98 10.67 -24.53
CA SER A 804 6.94 9.61 -24.17
C SER A 804 6.68 8.33 -24.95
N HIS A 805 5.40 7.92 -25.08
CA HIS A 805 5.00 6.78 -25.90
C HIS A 805 5.34 7.00 -27.37
N LEU A 806 5.13 8.23 -27.88
CA LEU A 806 5.47 8.59 -29.26
C LEU A 806 6.98 8.55 -29.50
N LEU A 807 7.79 8.99 -28.54
CA LEU A 807 9.25 8.91 -28.60
C LEU A 807 9.71 7.46 -28.66
N LEU A 808 9.25 6.62 -27.72
CA LEU A 808 9.63 5.22 -27.60
C LEU A 808 9.28 4.42 -28.87
N VAL A 809 8.03 4.51 -29.31
CA VAL A 809 7.57 3.83 -30.53
C VAL A 809 8.16 4.46 -31.79
N GLY A 810 8.41 5.78 -31.76
CA GLY A 810 8.97 6.56 -32.85
C GLY A 810 10.39 6.14 -33.23
N ILE A 811 11.23 5.75 -32.26
CA ILE A 811 12.59 5.22 -32.52
C ILE A 811 12.55 4.05 -33.50
N GLY A 812 11.69 3.06 -33.24
CA GLY A 812 11.58 1.88 -34.11
C GLY A 812 11.12 2.23 -35.54
N TRP A 813 10.16 3.15 -35.66
CA TRP A 813 9.70 3.62 -36.97
C TRP A 813 10.75 4.45 -37.70
N ALA A 814 11.51 5.29 -37.00
CA ALA A 814 12.59 6.09 -37.55
C ALA A 814 13.72 5.19 -38.08
N VAL A 815 14.13 4.18 -37.31
CA VAL A 815 15.11 3.17 -37.75
C VAL A 815 14.64 2.43 -39.00
N LEU A 816 13.38 1.97 -39.03
CA LEU A 816 12.80 1.33 -40.21
C LEU A 816 12.81 2.29 -41.42
N ALA A 817 12.41 3.55 -41.23
CA ALA A 817 12.40 4.56 -42.29
C ALA A 817 13.81 4.84 -42.83
N LEU A 818 14.82 4.91 -41.96
CA LEU A 818 16.23 5.05 -42.34
C LEU A 818 16.72 3.85 -43.16
N VAL A 819 16.38 2.62 -42.76
CA VAL A 819 16.74 1.40 -43.51
C VAL A 819 16.06 1.37 -44.87
N VAL A 820 14.78 1.74 -44.95
CA VAL A 820 14.06 1.87 -46.21
C VAL A 820 14.71 2.95 -47.09
N GLY A 821 15.03 4.12 -46.54
CA GLY A 821 15.73 5.20 -47.23
C GLY A 821 17.11 4.79 -47.76
N ALA A 822 17.92 4.12 -46.94
CA ALA A 822 19.21 3.56 -47.34
C ALA A 822 19.05 2.52 -48.46
N SER A 823 18.00 1.69 -48.39
CA SER A 823 17.70 0.72 -49.45
C SER A 823 17.38 1.39 -50.79
N LEU A 824 16.73 2.56 -50.79
CA LEU A 824 16.48 3.35 -52.01
C LEU A 824 17.80 3.81 -52.63
N LEU A 825 18.76 4.25 -51.81
CA LEU A 825 20.07 4.70 -52.28
C LEU A 825 20.90 3.54 -52.85
N TRP A 826 20.89 2.38 -52.17
CA TRP A 826 21.69 1.21 -52.57
C TRP A 826 21.13 0.46 -53.77
N THR A 827 19.81 0.32 -53.85
CA THR A 827 19.14 -0.44 -54.93
C THR A 827 18.73 0.44 -56.11
N ARG A 828 18.67 1.77 -55.92
CA ARG A 828 18.10 2.74 -56.87
C ARG A 828 16.66 2.38 -57.31
N SER A 829 15.93 1.68 -56.46
CA SER A 829 14.60 1.14 -56.73
C SER A 829 13.62 1.50 -55.61
N TRP A 830 12.38 1.85 -55.96
CA TRP A 830 11.32 2.16 -54.99
C TRP A 830 10.59 0.92 -54.47
N HIS A 831 10.96 -0.28 -54.92
CA HIS A 831 10.26 -1.52 -54.58
C HIS A 831 10.15 -1.74 -53.06
N VAL A 832 11.26 -1.61 -52.32
CA VAL A 832 11.26 -1.80 -50.86
C VAL A 832 10.33 -0.79 -50.18
N ALA A 833 10.40 0.49 -50.55
CA ALA A 833 9.54 1.53 -49.98
C ALA A 833 8.05 1.29 -50.27
N VAL A 834 7.68 0.83 -51.48
CA VAL A 834 6.29 0.51 -51.83
C VAL A 834 5.78 -0.71 -51.05
N ALA A 835 6.60 -1.76 -50.91
CA ALA A 835 6.23 -2.99 -50.21
C ALA A 835 6.10 -2.77 -48.68
N VAL A 836 7.13 -2.19 -48.07
CA VAL A 836 7.17 -1.90 -46.63
C VAL A 836 6.14 -0.84 -46.28
N GLY A 837 6.07 0.25 -47.04
CA GLY A 837 5.07 1.31 -46.84
C GLY A 837 3.64 0.77 -46.89
N GLY A 838 3.32 -0.11 -47.85
CA GLY A 838 2.01 -0.75 -47.90
C GLY A 838 1.72 -1.65 -46.69
N ALA A 839 2.71 -2.43 -46.23
CA ALA A 839 2.56 -3.28 -45.05
C ALA A 839 2.37 -2.46 -43.76
N VAL A 840 3.11 -1.36 -43.62
CA VAL A 840 2.97 -0.40 -42.51
C VAL A 840 1.59 0.24 -42.51
N THR A 841 1.08 0.70 -43.65
CA THR A 841 -0.26 1.26 -43.73
C THR A 841 -1.34 0.23 -43.36
N ILE A 842 -1.21 -1.03 -43.78
CA ILE A 842 -2.15 -2.11 -43.39
C ILE A 842 -2.15 -2.32 -41.87
N ARG A 843 -0.98 -2.29 -41.23
CA ARG A 843 -0.88 -2.36 -39.75
C ARG A 843 -1.57 -1.17 -39.08
N SER A 844 -1.36 0.05 -39.57
CA SER A 844 -2.02 1.24 -39.03
C SER A 844 -3.54 1.23 -39.24
N LEU A 845 -4.04 0.63 -40.34
CA LEU A 845 -5.47 0.44 -40.56
C LEU A 845 -6.10 -0.44 -39.48
N LEU A 846 -5.42 -1.52 -39.05
CA LEU A 846 -5.93 -2.37 -37.96
C LEU A 846 -6.11 -1.55 -36.67
N LEU A 847 -5.08 -0.80 -36.28
CA LEU A 847 -5.14 0.04 -35.07
C LEU A 847 -6.26 1.09 -35.19
N LEU A 848 -6.33 1.83 -36.30
CA LEU A 848 -7.39 2.82 -36.51
C LEU A 848 -8.78 2.19 -36.57
N ALA A 849 -8.92 0.96 -37.06
CA ALA A 849 -10.20 0.26 -37.07
C ALA A 849 -10.70 -0.07 -35.67
N VAL A 850 -9.80 -0.50 -34.77
CA VAL A 850 -10.17 -0.76 -33.37
C VAL A 850 -10.47 0.55 -32.64
N LEU A 851 -9.63 1.58 -32.80
CA LEU A 851 -9.85 2.90 -32.21
C LEU A 851 -11.10 3.61 -32.76
N ALA A 852 -11.54 3.29 -33.99
CA ALA A 852 -12.73 3.88 -34.60
C ALA A 852 -14.03 3.51 -33.87
N TRP A 853 -14.03 2.51 -33.00
CA TRP A 853 -15.24 2.13 -32.28
C TRP A 853 -15.53 3.10 -31.14
N ARG A 854 -14.77 3.06 -30.05
CA ARG A 854 -14.94 3.90 -28.85
C ARG A 854 -13.64 4.59 -28.40
N GLY A 855 -12.73 4.84 -29.34
CA GLY A 855 -11.48 5.54 -29.07
C GLY A 855 -10.46 4.66 -28.35
N PRO A 856 -9.41 5.26 -27.75
CA PRO A 856 -8.38 4.52 -27.05
C PRO A 856 -8.87 3.95 -25.70
N GLY A 857 -9.80 4.60 -25.00
CA GLY A 857 -10.46 4.04 -23.82
C GLY A 857 -11.12 2.70 -24.13
N GLY A 858 -11.92 2.61 -25.20
CA GLY A 858 -12.52 1.33 -25.61
C GLY A 858 -11.51 0.26 -26.03
N TYR A 859 -10.33 0.67 -26.53
CA TYR A 859 -9.22 -0.25 -26.82
C TYR A 859 -8.61 -0.82 -25.53
N TRP A 860 -8.38 0.03 -24.52
CA TRP A 860 -7.79 -0.38 -23.25
C TRP A 860 -8.78 -1.15 -22.38
N PHE A 861 -10.05 -0.75 -22.35
CA PHE A 861 -11.13 -1.51 -21.73
C PHE A 861 -11.13 -2.97 -22.20
N ALA A 862 -11.26 -3.20 -23.53
CA ALA A 862 -11.22 -4.55 -24.08
C ALA A 862 -9.87 -5.25 -23.87
N PHE A 863 -8.77 -4.50 -23.74
CA PHE A 863 -7.48 -5.07 -23.39
C PHE A 863 -7.49 -5.63 -21.96
N TRP A 864 -8.08 -4.94 -20.98
CA TRP A 864 -8.10 -5.38 -19.59
C TRP A 864 -9.17 -6.46 -19.35
N THR A 865 -10.39 -6.23 -19.82
CA THR A 865 -11.59 -6.99 -19.41
C THR A 865 -11.96 -8.13 -20.37
N GLU A 866 -11.47 -8.15 -21.62
CA GLU A 866 -11.83 -9.15 -22.63
C GLU A 866 -10.63 -10.01 -23.10
N PRO A 867 -10.30 -11.12 -22.42
CA PRO A 867 -9.13 -11.95 -22.73
C PRO A 867 -9.07 -12.46 -24.18
N ALA A 868 -10.23 -12.82 -24.75
CA ALA A 868 -10.34 -13.32 -26.11
C ALA A 868 -10.05 -12.22 -27.15
N THR A 869 -10.63 -11.03 -26.96
CA THR A 869 -10.44 -9.86 -27.83
C THR A 869 -9.00 -9.37 -27.75
N ARG A 870 -8.44 -9.24 -26.54
CA ARG A 870 -7.01 -8.95 -26.31
C ARG A 870 -6.13 -9.93 -27.08
N SER A 871 -6.33 -11.23 -26.90
CA SER A 871 -5.50 -12.26 -27.54
C SER A 871 -5.59 -12.22 -29.06
N ALA A 872 -6.80 -12.07 -29.62
CA ALA A 872 -6.99 -11.95 -31.05
C ALA A 872 -6.27 -10.71 -31.61
N TYR A 873 -6.40 -9.55 -30.96
CA TYR A 873 -5.73 -8.33 -31.38
C TYR A 873 -4.20 -8.47 -31.33
N VAL A 874 -3.65 -9.03 -30.25
CA VAL A 874 -2.20 -9.25 -30.08
C VAL A 874 -1.66 -10.15 -31.18
N VAL A 875 -2.33 -11.28 -31.47
CA VAL A 875 -1.92 -12.22 -32.53
C VAL A 875 -1.90 -11.53 -33.89
N VAL A 876 -2.99 -10.86 -34.27
CA VAL A 876 -3.09 -10.21 -35.58
C VAL A 876 -2.09 -9.06 -35.67
N SER A 877 -1.95 -8.26 -34.61
CA SER A 877 -0.95 -7.19 -34.54
C SER A 877 0.47 -7.73 -34.67
N PHE A 878 0.80 -8.83 -34.01
CA PHE A 878 2.12 -9.46 -34.12
C PHE A 878 2.40 -9.95 -35.54
N VAL A 879 1.41 -10.62 -36.15
CA VAL A 879 1.50 -11.07 -37.55
C VAL A 879 1.75 -9.89 -38.50
N LEU A 880 1.04 -8.78 -38.34
CA LEU A 880 1.23 -7.60 -39.18
C LEU A 880 2.59 -6.92 -38.93
N ALA A 881 3.11 -6.89 -37.71
CA ALA A 881 4.47 -6.41 -37.42
C ALA A 881 5.53 -7.28 -38.10
N GLY A 882 5.45 -8.60 -37.93
CA GLY A 882 6.35 -9.54 -38.58
C GLY A 882 6.25 -9.48 -40.10
N TRP A 883 5.06 -9.21 -40.64
CA TRP A 883 4.86 -9.04 -42.08
C TRP A 883 5.56 -7.80 -42.65
N VAL A 884 5.68 -6.71 -41.89
CA VAL A 884 6.48 -5.53 -42.29
C VAL A 884 7.95 -5.94 -42.51
N LEU A 885 8.52 -6.74 -41.60
CA LEU A 885 9.88 -7.26 -41.72
C LEU A 885 10.01 -8.28 -42.85
N ALA A 886 9.00 -9.13 -43.07
CA ALA A 886 8.96 -10.07 -44.19
C ALA A 886 8.88 -9.35 -45.55
N ALA A 887 8.12 -8.25 -45.63
CA ALA A 887 8.04 -7.40 -46.82
C ALA A 887 9.39 -6.73 -47.11
N LEU A 888 10.07 -6.21 -46.07
CA LEU A 888 11.44 -5.69 -46.17
C LEU A 888 12.39 -6.77 -46.71
N LEU A 889 12.38 -7.97 -46.10
CA LEU A 889 13.23 -9.09 -46.50
C LEU A 889 13.04 -9.48 -47.97
N TRP A 890 11.79 -9.71 -48.40
CA TRP A 890 11.51 -10.24 -49.73
C TRP A 890 11.68 -9.21 -50.84
N ALA A 891 11.30 -7.95 -50.61
CA ALA A 891 11.49 -6.87 -51.59
C ALA A 891 12.97 -6.55 -51.79
N LEU A 892 13.75 -6.55 -50.70
CA LEU A 892 15.19 -6.28 -50.75
C LEU A 892 15.97 -7.47 -51.33
N ALA A 893 15.58 -8.71 -50.99
CA ALA A 893 16.24 -9.92 -51.49
C ALA A 893 16.20 -10.04 -53.03
N ALA A 894 15.21 -9.43 -53.68
CA ALA A 894 15.13 -9.37 -55.14
C ALA A 894 16.28 -8.57 -55.78
N HIS A 895 16.91 -7.65 -55.04
CA HIS A 895 17.95 -6.76 -55.56
C HIS A 895 19.36 -7.12 -55.04
N VAL A 896 19.49 -7.45 -53.76
CA VAL A 896 20.81 -7.65 -53.11
C VAL A 896 21.08 -9.09 -52.68
N GLY A 897 20.14 -10.00 -52.95
CA GLY A 897 20.19 -11.40 -52.53
C GLY A 897 19.72 -11.63 -51.09
N ARG A 898 19.28 -12.87 -50.80
CA ARG A 898 18.65 -13.25 -49.52
C ARG A 898 19.52 -12.96 -48.31
N ARG A 899 20.83 -13.18 -48.40
CA ARG A 899 21.77 -13.03 -47.28
C ARG A 899 21.89 -11.57 -46.83
N ARG A 900 22.14 -10.65 -47.75
CA ARG A 900 22.22 -9.21 -47.45
C ARG A 900 20.88 -8.62 -47.02
N ALA A 901 19.78 -9.10 -47.59
CA ALA A 901 18.45 -8.70 -47.14
C ALA A 901 18.14 -9.18 -45.71
N THR A 902 18.58 -10.39 -45.35
CA THR A 902 18.47 -10.90 -43.97
C THR A 902 19.31 -10.05 -43.01
N ALA A 903 20.55 -9.71 -43.40
CA ALA A 903 21.40 -8.80 -42.64
C ALA A 903 20.72 -7.42 -42.43
N ALA A 904 20.05 -6.86 -43.43
CA ALA A 904 19.35 -5.59 -43.30
C ALA A 904 18.18 -5.64 -42.30
N VAL A 905 17.37 -6.71 -42.33
CA VAL A 905 16.29 -6.91 -41.35
C VAL A 905 16.84 -7.06 -39.93
N LEU A 906 17.92 -7.83 -39.76
CA LEU A 906 18.58 -7.96 -38.46
C LEU A 906 19.15 -6.63 -37.97
N HIS A 907 19.78 -5.82 -38.84
CA HIS A 907 20.19 -4.47 -38.48
C HIS A 907 19.00 -3.59 -38.07
N THR A 908 17.85 -3.69 -38.74
CA THR A 908 16.65 -2.93 -38.35
C THR A 908 16.21 -3.27 -36.93
N VAL A 909 16.10 -4.57 -36.62
CA VAL A 909 15.71 -5.01 -35.26
C VAL A 909 16.76 -4.59 -34.25
N ALA A 910 18.04 -4.80 -34.56
CA ALA A 910 19.14 -4.50 -33.65
C ALA A 910 19.28 -2.99 -33.36
N LEU A 911 19.17 -2.13 -34.38
CA LEU A 911 19.24 -0.68 -34.19
C LEU A 911 18.03 -0.13 -33.43
N THR A 912 16.84 -0.74 -33.59
CA THR A 912 15.67 -0.40 -32.78
C THR A 912 15.90 -0.75 -31.32
N LEU A 913 16.36 -1.98 -31.04
CA LEU A 913 16.69 -2.41 -29.67
C LEU A 913 17.81 -1.56 -29.07
N LEU A 914 18.84 -1.23 -29.85
CA LEU A 914 19.92 -0.34 -29.43
C LEU A 914 19.39 1.04 -29.05
N GLY A 915 18.53 1.65 -29.89
CA GLY A 915 17.97 2.96 -29.64
C GLY A 915 17.07 3.00 -28.41
N VAL A 916 16.17 2.02 -28.27
CA VAL A 916 15.28 1.91 -27.10
C VAL A 916 16.09 1.60 -25.84
N GLY A 917 16.96 0.59 -25.87
CA GLY A 917 17.80 0.22 -24.73
C GLY A 917 18.73 1.36 -24.29
N SER A 918 19.29 2.13 -25.23
CA SER A 918 20.14 3.29 -24.89
C SER A 918 19.32 4.41 -24.26
N LEU A 919 18.10 4.66 -24.74
CA LEU A 919 17.20 5.66 -24.16
C LEU A 919 16.84 5.29 -22.72
N LEU A 920 16.41 4.04 -22.50
CA LEU A 920 16.05 3.56 -21.17
C LEU A 920 17.24 3.54 -20.21
N GLN A 921 18.44 3.20 -20.70
CA GLN A 921 19.67 3.25 -19.89
C GLN A 921 20.09 4.68 -19.53
N LEU A 922 19.81 5.66 -20.40
CA LEU A 922 20.17 7.06 -20.20
C LEU A 922 19.18 7.80 -19.29
N VAL A 923 17.89 7.54 -19.44
CA VAL A 923 16.84 8.14 -18.61
C VAL A 923 16.73 7.45 -17.25
N GLY A 924 16.98 6.14 -17.19
CA GLY A 924 16.57 5.30 -16.07
C GLY A 924 15.28 4.56 -16.42
N LEU A 925 15.20 3.26 -16.10
CA LEU A 925 14.03 2.44 -16.43
C LEU A 925 12.79 2.87 -15.65
N GLU A 926 12.96 3.10 -14.35
CA GLU A 926 11.89 3.53 -13.44
C GLU A 926 11.30 4.87 -13.90
N ASP A 927 12.13 5.92 -13.99
CA ASP A 927 11.71 7.25 -14.45
C ASP A 927 11.01 7.21 -15.82
N ALA A 928 11.54 6.42 -16.76
CA ALA A 928 10.94 6.28 -18.08
C ALA A 928 9.54 5.63 -18.03
N LEU A 929 9.35 4.62 -17.18
CA LEU A 929 8.06 3.96 -16.99
C LEU A 929 7.08 4.86 -16.25
N THR A 930 7.52 5.59 -15.24
CA THR A 930 6.68 6.52 -14.46
C THR A 930 6.17 7.66 -15.32
N VAL A 931 7.05 8.33 -16.07
CA VAL A 931 6.65 9.38 -17.03
C VAL A 931 5.75 8.82 -18.12
N TRP A 932 5.98 7.57 -18.55
CA TRP A 932 5.11 6.92 -19.52
C TRP A 932 3.72 6.64 -18.95
N ASN A 933 3.62 6.17 -17.70
CA ASN A 933 2.35 5.88 -17.06
C ASN A 933 1.58 7.15 -16.70
N ASP A 934 2.22 8.21 -16.21
CA ASP A 934 1.57 9.52 -15.96
C ASP A 934 0.90 10.08 -17.23
N GLN A 935 1.50 9.80 -18.38
CA GLN A 935 0.97 10.25 -19.66
C GLN A 935 -0.11 9.32 -20.21
N MET A 936 0.00 8.01 -20.00
CA MET A 936 -0.94 7.03 -20.56
C MET A 936 -2.12 6.69 -19.63
N ALA A 937 -1.96 6.85 -18.31
CA ALA A 937 -2.89 6.49 -17.25
C ALA A 937 -3.42 5.06 -17.36
N LEU A 938 -2.51 4.09 -17.46
CA LEU A 938 -2.86 2.69 -17.71
C LEU A 938 -2.69 1.79 -16.50
N LEU A 939 -1.59 1.97 -15.78
CA LEU A 939 -1.25 1.18 -14.60
C LEU A 939 -1.61 1.96 -13.33
N PRO A 940 -1.85 1.26 -12.22
CA PRO A 940 -2.19 1.86 -10.93
C PRO A 940 -1.25 3.02 -10.56
N TRP A 941 -1.83 4.21 -10.40
CA TRP A 941 -1.05 5.44 -10.38
C TRP A 941 -0.22 5.65 -9.12
N GLY A 942 -0.80 5.47 -7.92
CA GLY A 942 -0.02 5.64 -6.70
C GLY A 942 0.90 4.46 -6.41
N MET A 943 0.60 3.25 -6.88
CA MET A 943 1.43 2.05 -6.65
C MET A 943 2.80 2.24 -7.33
N ALA A 944 2.77 2.87 -8.51
CA ALA A 944 3.95 3.32 -9.23
C ALA A 944 4.77 4.38 -8.48
N ARG A 945 4.17 5.18 -7.59
CA ARG A 945 4.83 6.28 -6.88
C ARG A 945 5.35 5.89 -5.50
N ILE A 946 4.68 4.95 -4.84
CA ILE A 946 5.03 4.47 -3.50
C ILE A 946 6.12 3.39 -3.59
N LEU A 947 5.90 2.36 -4.42
CA LEU A 947 6.81 1.21 -4.54
C LEU A 947 7.77 1.30 -5.74
N GLY A 948 7.44 2.12 -6.75
CA GLY A 948 8.10 2.12 -8.05
C GLY A 948 7.58 1.02 -8.97
N ILE A 949 7.39 1.30 -10.25
CA ILE A 949 6.86 0.38 -11.27
C ILE A 949 7.76 -0.85 -11.43
N THR A 950 9.08 -0.68 -11.40
CA THR A 950 10.02 -1.80 -11.58
C THR A 950 9.99 -2.76 -10.41
N THR A 951 9.92 -2.26 -9.18
CA THR A 951 9.73 -3.06 -7.96
C THR A 951 8.37 -3.75 -8.00
N PHE A 952 7.30 -2.97 -8.17
CA PHE A 952 5.92 -3.43 -8.14
C PHE A 952 5.62 -4.53 -9.18
N LEU A 953 6.15 -4.39 -10.41
CA LEU A 953 5.93 -5.37 -11.47
C LEU A 953 7.04 -6.43 -11.57
N GLY A 954 8.01 -6.43 -10.66
CA GLY A 954 9.16 -7.32 -10.70
C GLY A 954 9.97 -7.20 -12.00
N ILE A 955 10.02 -6.00 -12.61
CA ILE A 955 10.76 -5.76 -13.85
C ILE A 955 12.24 -5.66 -13.51
N PRO A 956 13.12 -6.53 -14.05
CA PRO A 956 14.55 -6.47 -13.75
C PRO A 956 15.14 -5.12 -14.15
N THR A 957 15.79 -4.43 -13.21
CA THR A 957 16.45 -3.14 -13.48
C THR A 957 17.56 -3.27 -14.54
N ALA A 958 18.13 -4.47 -14.70
CA ALA A 958 19.09 -4.82 -15.76
C ALA A 958 18.47 -5.00 -17.17
N LEU A 959 17.14 -4.91 -17.32
CA LEU A 959 16.45 -5.09 -18.59
C LEU A 959 17.02 -4.21 -19.74
N PRO A 960 17.35 -2.91 -19.55
CA PRO A 960 17.97 -2.11 -20.60
C PRO A 960 19.30 -2.70 -21.06
N SER A 961 20.11 -3.22 -20.14
CA SER A 961 21.38 -3.89 -20.45
C SER A 961 21.19 -5.19 -21.23
N PHE A 962 20.18 -6.01 -20.89
CA PHE A 962 19.84 -7.20 -21.68
C PHE A 962 19.38 -6.84 -23.10
N VAL A 963 18.58 -5.78 -23.25
CA VAL A 963 18.13 -5.26 -24.55
C VAL A 963 19.34 -4.79 -25.39
N LEU A 964 20.28 -4.07 -24.78
CA LEU A 964 21.52 -3.63 -25.42
C LEU A 964 22.42 -4.82 -25.82
N GLY A 965 22.55 -5.82 -24.96
CA GLY A 965 23.28 -7.06 -25.24
C GLY A 965 22.70 -7.82 -26.43
N ALA A 966 21.37 -8.00 -26.46
CA ALA A 966 20.67 -8.62 -27.57
C ALA A 966 20.84 -7.83 -28.88
N ALA A 967 20.79 -6.49 -28.81
CA ALA A 967 21.09 -5.62 -29.94
C ALA A 967 22.52 -5.84 -30.47
N GLY A 968 23.51 -5.92 -29.59
CA GLY A 968 24.91 -6.19 -29.95
C GLY A 968 25.08 -7.53 -30.67
N VAL A 969 24.49 -8.60 -30.15
CA VAL A 969 24.52 -9.93 -30.79
C VAL A 969 23.90 -9.89 -32.18
N LEU A 970 22.72 -9.26 -32.33
CA LEU A 970 22.06 -9.15 -33.62
C LEU A 970 22.88 -8.32 -34.63
N LEU A 971 23.56 -7.25 -34.19
CA LEU A 971 24.48 -6.48 -35.03
C LEU A 971 25.66 -7.34 -35.50
N LEU A 972 26.28 -8.14 -34.62
CA LEU A 972 27.37 -9.04 -34.97
C LEU A 972 26.95 -10.08 -36.01
N VAL A 973 25.79 -10.71 -35.81
CA VAL A 973 25.21 -11.68 -36.76
C VAL A 973 24.91 -10.99 -38.10
N ALA A 974 24.34 -9.78 -38.06
CA ALA A 974 24.04 -9.02 -39.26
C ALA A 974 25.31 -8.62 -40.03
N ALA A 975 26.38 -8.22 -39.32
CA ALA A 975 27.69 -7.92 -39.90
C ALA A 975 28.32 -9.17 -40.54
N ALA A 976 28.30 -10.32 -39.86
CA ALA A 976 28.79 -11.59 -40.38
C ALA A 976 28.04 -12.04 -41.65
N LEU A 977 26.72 -11.82 -41.69
CA LEU A 977 25.90 -12.06 -42.87
C LEU A 977 26.17 -11.03 -43.99
N GLY A 978 26.64 -9.83 -43.67
CA GLY A 978 27.02 -8.79 -44.63
C GLY A 978 28.37 -9.03 -45.35
N LEU A 979 29.30 -9.79 -44.74
CA LEU A 979 30.63 -10.04 -45.29
C LEU A 979 30.61 -10.83 -46.63
N PRO A 980 31.42 -10.43 -47.64
CA PRO A 980 31.54 -11.18 -48.89
C PRO A 980 32.19 -12.53 -48.64
N MET A 981 31.49 -13.62 -48.98
CA MET A 981 32.11 -14.96 -48.99
C MET A 981 33.16 -15.04 -50.09
N ARG A 982 34.43 -15.25 -49.71
CA ARG A 982 35.46 -15.72 -50.65
C ARG A 982 35.00 -17.08 -51.19
N ARG A 983 34.67 -17.14 -52.49
CA ARG A 983 34.50 -18.42 -53.18
C ARG A 983 35.84 -19.16 -53.16
N PRO A 984 35.89 -20.47 -52.84
CA PRO A 984 37.09 -21.27 -53.10
C PRO A 984 37.44 -21.15 -54.58
N ALA A 985 38.70 -20.83 -54.88
CA ALA A 985 39.19 -20.74 -56.25
C ALA A 985 38.92 -22.05 -56.98
N ALA A 986 38.24 -21.99 -58.12
CA ALA A 986 38.03 -23.14 -58.98
C ALA A 986 39.40 -23.66 -59.45
N VAL A 987 39.67 -24.94 -59.17
CA VAL A 987 40.84 -25.66 -59.70
C VAL A 987 40.71 -25.70 -61.24
N PRO A 988 41.72 -25.24 -62.00
CA PRO A 988 41.66 -25.26 -63.45
C PRO A 988 41.82 -26.70 -63.97
N THR A 989 40.76 -27.25 -64.55
CA THR A 989 40.81 -28.50 -65.32
C THR A 989 41.58 -28.26 -66.62
N ARG A 990 42.78 -28.83 -66.73
CA ARG A 990 43.48 -29.07 -68.00
C ARG A 990 42.67 -30.06 -68.84
N THR A 991 42.21 -29.65 -70.01
CA THR A 991 41.83 -30.57 -71.08
C THR A 991 42.92 -30.58 -72.15
N SER A 992 43.59 -31.73 -72.28
CA SER A 992 44.47 -32.06 -73.40
C SER A 992 43.62 -32.44 -74.62
N SER A 993 44.15 -32.10 -75.80
CA SER A 993 43.68 -32.55 -77.10
C SER A 993 43.65 -34.07 -77.25
N ARG A 994 42.50 -34.61 -77.67
CA ARG A 994 42.28 -35.35 -78.93
C ARG A 994 40.85 -35.83 -79.02
#